data_AF-A0A1S8T3S1-F1
#
_entry.id   AF-A0A1S8T3S1-F1
#
_cell.length_a   1.000
_cell.length_b   1.000
_cell.length_c   1.000
_cell.angle_alpha   90.00
_cell.angle_beta   90.00
_cell.angle_gamma   90.00
#
_symmetry.space_group_name_H-M   'P 1'
#
loop_
_entity.id
_entity.type
_entity.pdbx_description
1 polymer ?
#
loop_
_entity_poly.entity_id
_entity_poly.type
_entity_poly.pdbx_seq_one_letter_code
_entity_poly.pdbx_strand_id
1 'polypeptide(L)'
;MSKIRVHELAKELNIESKELITILMEEFNIEVKNHMSTIEDEDAVLIKELLAGRSDENSAVSEESNGAKSIVDVYEDELADQLNKASKKKKKTKKEEEALMAQAEKNSGDTQIIEIGKSITVKELAEKLNKPTNDVIRTLIFKGVMAGINQEIDFETAEKVCAEYEVLVEKKEEIQELEVLEIEEDDEENLQKRPPIVTVMGHVDHGKTSLLDCIRKAKVTDSEAGGITQHIGAYTITLNGEEITFLDTPGHEAFTAMRARGAQITDLVILVVAADDGIMPQTKEAIDHCKAAGVPIVVAINKIDKPGANIDRVKQELADKGLLTEDWGGDTICVEVSAKQNLNIDKLLEMVLLSAEMLELKANENRRARGTVIEAKLDKGRGAVASLLVQNGTLRVGDSILVGSTYGRIRAMFDDTGKNIKSAGPSIPVEILGLSEVPEAGDRFNQVKDEKTARNMAETRKDKLKAETLLANHRVSLEDLYNQIKEGKVKELAIIVKADVQGSVEAIKQSLEKLSTDDIKVRVIHGGVGAITETDITLATASNAIVIGFNVRPDNNASFQADRDGVDIKTYRIIYDAIDDVKAAMIGMLDPIYREVILGSAEIRETYKISNVGTIAGCYVLNGKLQRNAETRVIRDGIVVCESTLSSLKRFKDDAKEVNAGYECGLTVDKFNNIKEGDIIECFMMEAIKRKEL
;
A
#
# COMPACT_ATOMS: atom_id res chain seq x y z
N MET A 1 24.91 -52.46 -1.16
CA MET A 1 23.67 -52.32 -0.39
C MET A 1 22.86 -53.59 -0.60
N SER A 2 22.93 -54.50 0.37
CA SER A 2 22.10 -55.71 0.43
C SER A 2 20.67 -55.31 0.77
N LYS A 3 19.69 -56.00 0.17
CA LYS A 3 18.26 -55.82 0.45
C LYS A 3 17.70 -57.15 0.94
N ILE A 4 16.95 -57.14 2.05
CA ILE A 4 16.33 -58.32 2.67
C ILE A 4 14.86 -58.39 2.27
N ARG A 5 14.33 -59.60 2.03
CA ARG A 5 12.90 -59.78 1.74
C ARG A 5 12.08 -59.82 3.01
N VAL A 6 10.88 -59.24 2.98
CA VAL A 6 10.01 -59.12 4.16
C VAL A 6 9.65 -60.48 4.80
N HIS A 7 9.44 -61.53 4.00
CA HIS A 7 9.18 -62.87 4.56
C HIS A 7 10.41 -63.52 5.23
N GLU A 8 11.63 -63.16 4.81
CA GLU A 8 12.86 -63.62 5.45
C GLU A 8 13.02 -62.90 6.80
N LEU A 9 12.79 -61.58 6.82
CA LEU A 9 12.78 -60.79 8.05
C LEU A 9 11.70 -61.27 9.04
N ALA A 10 10.50 -61.60 8.55
CA ALA A 10 9.42 -62.15 9.38
C ALA A 10 9.77 -63.50 10.00
N LYS A 11 10.47 -64.38 9.25
CA LYS A 11 10.94 -65.65 9.78
C LYS A 11 12.01 -65.48 10.85
N GLU A 12 12.92 -64.52 10.68
CA GLU A 12 13.96 -64.23 11.69
C GLU A 12 13.36 -63.66 12.97
N LEU A 13 12.31 -62.85 12.87
CA LEU A 13 11.59 -62.28 14.00
C LEU A 13 10.52 -63.22 14.58
N ASN A 14 10.30 -64.38 13.96
CA ASN A 14 9.32 -65.40 14.35
C ASN A 14 7.87 -64.87 14.43
N ILE A 15 7.51 -63.94 13.55
CA ILE A 15 6.17 -63.33 13.42
C ILE A 15 5.58 -63.70 12.05
N GLU A 16 4.25 -63.78 11.92
CA GLU A 16 3.64 -64.03 10.62
C GLU A 16 3.91 -62.89 9.64
N SER A 17 4.26 -63.22 8.38
CA SER A 17 4.62 -62.21 7.38
C SER A 17 3.50 -61.20 7.10
N LYS A 18 2.23 -61.57 7.35
CA LYS A 18 1.10 -60.65 7.20
C LYS A 18 1.07 -59.60 8.32
N GLU A 19 1.37 -60.01 9.54
CA GLU A 19 1.43 -59.14 10.71
C GLU A 19 2.62 -58.17 10.63
N LEU A 20 3.77 -58.65 10.15
CA LEU A 20 4.93 -57.78 9.90
C LEU A 20 4.62 -56.72 8.83
N ILE A 21 3.88 -57.03 7.76
CA ILE A 21 3.52 -56.04 6.73
C ILE A 21 2.63 -54.93 7.32
N THR A 22 1.66 -55.27 8.17
CA THR A 22 0.82 -54.28 8.85
C THR A 22 1.64 -53.38 9.77
N ILE A 23 2.56 -53.95 10.57
CA ILE A 23 3.44 -53.16 11.45
C ILE A 23 4.32 -52.21 10.62
N LEU A 24 4.86 -52.70 9.49
CA LEU A 24 5.68 -51.88 8.59
C LEU A 24 4.90 -50.70 7.99
N MET A 25 3.64 -50.90 7.64
CA MET A 25 2.78 -49.85 7.07
C MET A 25 2.26 -48.87 8.14
N GLU A 26 1.81 -49.36 9.29
CA GLU A 26 1.12 -48.54 10.30
C GLU A 26 2.07 -47.88 11.30
N GLU A 27 3.10 -48.59 11.75
CA GLU A 27 4.04 -48.06 12.75
C GLU A 27 5.28 -47.41 12.11
N PHE A 28 5.75 -47.93 10.96
CA PHE A 28 6.98 -47.47 10.31
C PHE A 28 6.75 -46.70 9.00
N ASN A 29 5.52 -46.66 8.49
CA ASN A 29 5.13 -46.00 7.24
C ASN A 29 5.97 -46.40 6.01
N ILE A 30 6.43 -47.66 5.97
CA ILE A 30 7.16 -48.25 4.83
C ILE A 30 6.15 -48.99 3.95
N GLU A 31 5.98 -48.54 2.71
CA GLU A 31 5.00 -49.14 1.78
C GLU A 31 5.50 -50.46 1.18
N VAL A 32 5.00 -51.57 1.72
CA VAL A 32 5.34 -52.92 1.27
C VAL A 32 4.13 -53.62 0.64
N LYS A 33 4.13 -53.79 -0.69
CA LYS A 33 2.93 -54.32 -1.40
C LYS A 33 2.62 -55.79 -1.09
N ASN A 34 3.63 -56.61 -0.79
CA ASN A 34 3.47 -58.01 -0.44
C ASN A 34 4.69 -58.58 0.30
N HIS A 35 4.58 -59.79 0.85
CA HIS A 35 5.62 -60.50 1.61
C HIS A 35 6.91 -60.80 0.82
N MET A 36 6.91 -60.65 -0.50
CA MET A 36 8.08 -60.83 -1.37
C MET A 36 8.83 -59.54 -1.67
N SER A 37 8.33 -58.40 -1.19
CA SER A 37 8.96 -57.10 -1.36
C SER A 37 10.27 -57.04 -0.55
N THR A 38 11.21 -56.21 -1.01
CA THR A 38 12.53 -56.06 -0.37
C THR A 38 12.65 -54.73 0.36
N ILE A 39 13.20 -54.78 1.56
CA ILE A 39 13.48 -53.63 2.43
C ILE A 39 15.00 -53.46 2.52
N GLU A 40 15.44 -52.24 2.79
CA GLU A 40 16.85 -51.91 2.94
C GLU A 40 17.37 -52.40 4.31
N ASP A 41 18.64 -52.82 4.36
CA ASP A 41 19.20 -53.45 5.56
C ASP A 41 19.17 -52.54 6.80
N GLU A 42 19.32 -51.23 6.60
CA GLU A 42 19.29 -50.24 7.70
C GLU A 42 17.93 -50.20 8.40
N ASP A 43 16.84 -50.21 7.62
CA ASP A 43 15.48 -50.27 8.15
C ASP A 43 15.23 -51.62 8.84
N ALA A 44 15.69 -52.73 8.23
CA ALA A 44 15.53 -54.06 8.79
C ALA A 44 16.24 -54.22 10.15
N VAL A 45 17.37 -53.55 10.37
CA VAL A 45 18.08 -53.54 11.66
C VAL A 45 17.29 -52.75 12.71
N LEU A 46 16.77 -51.57 12.35
CA LEU A 46 15.96 -50.74 13.25
C LEU A 46 14.70 -51.48 13.74
N ILE A 47 14.05 -52.21 12.83
CA ILE A 47 12.84 -52.99 13.14
C ILE A 47 13.16 -54.16 14.08
N LYS A 48 14.32 -54.81 13.90
CA LYS A 48 14.75 -55.90 14.79
C LYS A 48 14.99 -55.40 16.22
N GLU A 49 15.63 -54.24 16.38
CA GLU A 49 15.90 -53.67 17.71
C GLU A 49 14.62 -53.25 18.45
N LEU A 50 13.65 -52.66 17.75
CA LEU A 50 12.41 -52.19 18.36
C LEU A 50 11.46 -53.32 18.78
N LEU A 51 11.36 -54.39 17.97
CA LEU A 51 10.47 -55.52 18.29
C LEU A 51 11.06 -56.44 19.37
N ALA A 52 12.39 -56.53 19.49
CA ALA A 52 13.04 -57.26 20.58
C ALA A 52 12.72 -56.68 21.97
N GLY A 53 12.39 -55.38 22.07
CA GLY A 53 11.98 -54.73 23.33
C GLY A 53 10.55 -55.02 23.79
N ARG A 54 9.66 -55.52 22.91
CA ARG A 54 8.25 -55.85 23.23
C ARG A 54 8.06 -57.29 23.75
N SER A 55 9.05 -58.17 23.59
CA SER A 55 8.94 -59.60 23.94
C SER A 55 9.17 -59.95 25.43
N ASP A 56 9.67 -59.02 26.25
CA ASP A 56 9.97 -59.28 27.67
C ASP A 56 8.78 -59.02 28.63
N GLU A 57 7.65 -58.49 28.16
CA GLU A 57 6.46 -58.26 29.01
C GLU A 57 5.40 -59.38 28.97
N ASN A 58 5.57 -60.42 28.13
CA ASN A 58 4.54 -61.43 27.87
C ASN A 58 4.81 -62.85 28.43
N SER A 59 5.65 -62.97 29.46
CA SER A 59 5.92 -64.25 30.13
C SER A 59 5.64 -64.23 31.64
N ALA A 60 4.41 -63.91 32.03
CA ALA A 60 3.85 -64.34 33.33
C ALA A 60 2.32 -64.32 33.31
N VAL A 61 1.70 -65.49 33.09
CA VAL A 61 0.30 -65.75 33.43
C VAL A 61 0.29 -66.71 34.62
N SER A 62 -0.07 -66.23 35.81
CA SER A 62 -0.61 -67.05 36.90
C SER A 62 -1.43 -66.23 37.91
N GLU A 63 -2.71 -66.59 38.02
CA GLU A 63 -3.52 -66.69 39.25
C GLU A 63 -4.08 -65.43 39.96
N GLU A 64 -5.43 -65.37 39.92
CA GLU A 64 -6.42 -65.02 40.96
C GLU A 64 -6.66 -63.57 41.46
N SER A 65 -7.78 -63.01 40.97
CA SER A 65 -8.89 -62.33 41.67
C SER A 65 -8.67 -61.46 42.93
N ASN A 66 -8.92 -60.15 42.84
CA ASN A 66 -10.12 -59.43 43.35
C ASN A 66 -9.85 -57.92 43.57
N GLY A 67 -10.65 -57.08 42.90
CA GLY A 67 -11.08 -55.74 43.34
C GLY A 67 -10.05 -54.60 43.43
N ALA A 68 -10.01 -53.70 42.44
CA ALA A 68 -9.46 -52.34 42.60
C ALA A 68 -10.13 -51.34 41.64
N LYS A 69 -10.34 -50.10 42.12
CA LYS A 69 -11.11 -49.00 41.53
C LYS A 69 -10.55 -48.51 40.18
N SER A 70 -11.42 -47.85 39.40
CA SER A 70 -11.09 -47.31 38.08
C SER A 70 -10.20 -46.06 38.18
N ILE A 71 -9.35 -45.85 37.17
CA ILE A 71 -8.39 -44.74 37.10
C ILE A 71 -9.07 -43.36 37.10
N VAL A 72 -10.36 -43.30 36.78
CA VAL A 72 -11.15 -42.06 36.76
C VAL A 72 -11.50 -41.62 38.19
N ASP A 73 -11.74 -42.56 39.11
CA ASP A 73 -12.05 -42.27 40.51
C ASP A 73 -10.82 -41.72 41.28
N VAL A 74 -9.60 -42.08 40.84
CA VAL A 74 -8.35 -41.58 41.43
C VAL A 74 -8.07 -40.13 41.01
N TYR A 75 -8.46 -39.74 39.80
CA TYR A 75 -8.28 -38.37 39.31
C TYR A 75 -9.31 -37.38 39.89
N GLU A 76 -10.53 -37.82 40.22
CA GLU A 76 -11.54 -36.96 40.85
C GLU A 76 -11.23 -36.66 42.33
N ASP A 77 -10.69 -37.63 43.07
CA ASP A 77 -10.27 -37.43 44.47
C ASP A 77 -9.01 -36.54 44.57
N GLU A 78 -8.07 -36.61 43.62
CA GLU A 78 -6.87 -35.74 43.58
C GLU A 78 -7.19 -34.27 43.26
N LEU A 79 -8.21 -34.00 42.44
CA LEU A 79 -8.65 -32.64 42.12
C LEU A 79 -9.43 -31.98 43.26
N ALA A 80 -10.21 -32.75 44.03
CA ALA A 80 -10.94 -32.27 45.20
C ALA A 80 -9.99 -31.86 46.35
N ASP A 81 -8.84 -32.54 46.48
CA ASP A 81 -7.82 -32.25 47.50
C ASP A 81 -6.95 -31.02 47.18
N GLN A 82 -6.85 -30.63 45.91
CA GLN A 82 -6.11 -29.42 45.49
C GLN A 82 -6.96 -28.14 45.64
N LEU A 83 -8.27 -28.21 45.42
CA LEU A 83 -9.19 -27.07 45.56
C LEU A 83 -9.41 -26.64 47.02
N ASN A 84 -9.32 -27.57 47.99
CA ASN A 84 -9.43 -27.24 49.41
C ASN A 84 -8.14 -26.67 50.05
N LYS A 85 -7.00 -26.75 49.36
CA LYS A 85 -5.72 -26.17 49.82
C LYS A 85 -5.52 -24.70 49.41
N ALA A 86 -6.29 -24.20 48.45
CA ALA A 86 -6.20 -22.83 47.95
C ALA A 86 -6.94 -21.77 48.80
N SER A 87 -7.76 -22.16 49.78
CA SER A 87 -8.57 -21.24 50.59
C SER A 87 -8.02 -20.95 52.01
N LYS A 88 -6.82 -21.42 52.35
CA LYS A 88 -6.14 -21.10 53.64
C LYS A 88 -4.64 -20.82 53.47
N LYS A 89 -4.28 -19.63 52.97
CA LYS A 89 -3.03 -18.93 53.36
C LYS A 89 -3.02 -17.49 52.82
N LYS A 90 -3.63 -16.58 53.59
CA LYS A 90 -3.43 -15.13 53.46
C LYS A 90 -3.03 -14.61 54.85
N LYS A 91 -1.72 -14.50 55.12
CA LYS A 91 -1.07 -13.54 56.05
C LYS A 91 0.39 -13.91 56.38
N LYS A 92 1.25 -12.87 56.36
CA LYS A 92 2.57 -12.69 57.07
C LYS A 92 3.78 -13.39 56.44
N THR A 93 4.99 -12.80 56.29
CA THR A 93 5.53 -11.43 56.42
C THR A 93 6.86 -11.35 55.63
N LYS A 94 7.18 -10.18 55.06
CA LYS A 94 8.39 -9.77 54.30
C LYS A 94 9.77 -9.93 54.99
N LYS A 95 10.01 -10.97 55.80
CA LYS A 95 11.30 -11.16 56.51
C LYS A 95 11.92 -12.56 56.38
N GLU A 96 11.30 -13.46 55.64
CA GLU A 96 11.88 -14.79 55.31
C GLU A 96 12.44 -14.87 53.88
N GLU A 97 12.05 -13.95 52.98
CA GLU A 97 12.57 -13.90 51.60
C GLU A 97 14.05 -13.46 51.53
N GLU A 98 14.50 -12.56 52.41
CA GLU A 98 15.91 -12.13 52.45
C GLU A 98 16.85 -13.19 53.04
N ALA A 99 16.33 -14.13 53.85
CA ALA A 99 17.13 -15.19 54.45
C ALA A 99 17.29 -16.42 53.53
N LEU A 100 16.34 -16.66 52.62
CA LEU A 100 16.39 -17.73 51.62
C LEU A 100 17.30 -17.40 50.43
N MET A 101 17.43 -16.12 50.06
CA MET A 101 18.34 -15.70 48.98
C MET A 101 19.83 -15.85 49.35
N ALA A 102 20.18 -15.67 50.63
CA ALA A 102 21.57 -15.80 51.09
C ALA A 102 22.06 -17.26 51.24
N GLN A 103 21.16 -18.25 51.13
CA GLN A 103 21.51 -19.68 51.18
C GLN A 103 21.47 -20.37 49.80
N ALA A 104 21.02 -19.68 48.76
CA ALA A 104 20.97 -20.21 47.39
C ALA A 104 22.30 -20.05 46.61
N GLU A 105 23.23 -19.19 47.07
CA GLU A 105 24.52 -18.95 46.39
C GLU A 105 25.61 -20.02 46.66
N LYS A 106 25.26 -21.19 47.19
CA LYS A 106 26.26 -22.22 47.55
C LYS A 106 26.09 -23.60 46.95
N ASN A 107 25.22 -23.78 45.96
CA ASN A 107 25.18 -24.99 45.14
C ASN A 107 25.06 -24.62 43.65
N SER A 108 26.20 -24.36 43.01
CA SER A 108 26.31 -24.31 41.55
C SER A 108 26.24 -25.74 40.99
N GLY A 109 25.20 -26.03 40.20
CA GLY A 109 25.15 -27.11 39.23
C GLY A 109 24.57 -26.55 37.94
N ASP A 110 25.37 -26.56 36.87
CA ASP A 110 25.17 -26.00 35.52
C ASP A 110 23.71 -25.77 35.10
N THR A 111 23.27 -24.50 35.08
CA THR A 111 22.15 -24.07 34.25
C THR A 111 22.74 -23.46 33.00
N GLN A 112 22.72 -24.18 31.88
CA GLN A 112 23.15 -23.61 30.60
C GLN A 112 22.12 -22.56 30.16
N ILE A 113 22.60 -21.35 29.90
CA ILE A 113 21.80 -20.27 29.32
C ILE A 113 22.11 -20.23 27.83
N ILE A 114 21.09 -20.36 26.98
CA ILE A 114 21.24 -20.29 25.54
C ILE A 114 20.58 -19.02 25.02
N GLU A 115 21.35 -18.24 24.26
CA GLU A 115 20.84 -17.06 23.57
C GLU A 115 20.24 -17.42 22.21
N ILE A 116 18.95 -17.11 22.01
CA ILE A 116 18.20 -17.36 20.76
C ILE A 116 17.60 -16.05 20.23
N GLY A 117 17.68 -15.83 18.91
CA GLY A 117 17.06 -14.68 18.22
C GLY A 117 15.56 -14.85 17.97
N LYS A 118 15.00 -14.18 16.94
CA LYS A 118 13.56 -14.29 16.57
C LYS A 118 13.18 -15.67 16.01
N SER A 119 14.05 -16.27 15.22
CA SER A 119 13.97 -17.65 14.73
C SER A 119 15.35 -18.32 14.84
N ILE A 120 15.37 -19.65 14.89
CA ILE A 120 16.59 -20.46 14.89
C ILE A 120 16.34 -21.72 14.07
N THR A 121 17.35 -22.21 13.36
CA THR A 121 17.23 -23.50 12.66
C THR A 121 17.33 -24.67 13.65
N VAL A 122 16.63 -25.77 13.38
CA VAL A 122 16.67 -26.96 14.26
C VAL A 122 18.10 -27.49 14.45
N LYS A 123 18.93 -27.41 13.41
CA LYS A 123 20.35 -27.76 13.47
C LYS A 123 21.13 -26.88 14.46
N GLU A 124 20.99 -25.56 14.35
CA GLU A 124 21.67 -24.62 15.26
C GLU A 124 21.16 -24.72 16.69
N LEU A 125 19.87 -24.98 16.88
CA LEU A 125 19.29 -25.24 18.18
C LEU A 125 19.88 -26.51 18.82
N ALA A 126 20.03 -27.58 18.03
CA ALA A 126 20.63 -28.83 18.49
C ALA A 126 22.12 -28.67 18.83
N GLU A 127 22.86 -27.90 18.04
CA GLU A 127 24.26 -27.55 18.31
C GLU A 127 24.38 -26.73 19.60
N LYS A 128 23.50 -25.74 19.81
CA LYS A 128 23.50 -24.91 21.04
C LYS A 128 23.08 -25.70 22.29
N LEU A 129 22.10 -26.61 22.16
CA LEU A 129 21.69 -27.53 23.24
C LEU A 129 22.72 -28.64 23.48
N ASN A 130 23.72 -28.77 22.61
CA ASN A 130 24.71 -29.83 22.61
C ASN A 130 24.07 -31.23 22.64
N LYS A 131 23.00 -31.40 21.84
CA LYS A 131 22.22 -32.64 21.72
C LYS A 131 22.16 -33.12 20.27
N PRO A 132 21.98 -34.43 20.04
CA PRO A 132 21.74 -34.95 18.70
C PRO A 132 20.52 -34.27 18.05
N THR A 133 20.63 -33.88 16.79
CA THR A 133 19.54 -33.22 16.05
C THR A 133 18.26 -34.05 16.03
N ASN A 134 18.38 -35.38 16.04
CA ASN A 134 17.25 -36.31 16.08
C ASN A 134 16.44 -36.20 17.38
N ASP A 135 17.09 -35.94 18.51
CA ASP A 135 16.41 -35.82 19.80
C ASP A 135 15.60 -34.53 19.85
N VAL A 136 16.18 -33.42 19.36
CA VAL A 136 15.51 -32.12 19.27
C VAL A 136 14.29 -32.20 18.35
N ILE A 137 14.41 -32.87 17.19
CA ILE A 137 13.29 -33.13 16.27
C ILE A 137 12.20 -33.96 16.96
N ARG A 138 12.56 -34.98 17.73
CA ARG A 138 11.61 -35.81 18.47
C ARG A 138 10.82 -34.98 19.49
N THR A 139 11.48 -34.11 20.27
CA THR A 139 10.80 -33.19 21.19
C THR A 139 9.88 -32.20 20.47
N LEU A 140 10.29 -31.69 19.30
CA LEU A 140 9.45 -30.81 18.48
C LEU A 140 8.17 -31.52 18.03
N ILE A 141 8.29 -32.77 17.59
CA ILE A 141 7.13 -33.60 17.21
C ILE A 141 6.21 -33.86 18.40
N PHE A 142 6.74 -34.15 19.59
CA PHE A 142 5.94 -34.33 20.80
C PHE A 142 5.16 -33.07 21.22
N LYS A 143 5.68 -31.88 20.91
CA LYS A 143 4.99 -30.59 21.15
C LYS A 143 4.09 -30.18 19.98
N GLY A 144 3.93 -31.05 18.96
CA GLY A 144 3.02 -30.84 17.83
C GLY A 144 3.60 -30.04 16.66
N VAL A 145 4.92 -29.83 16.61
CA VAL A 145 5.59 -29.07 15.54
C VAL A 145 6.43 -30.01 14.67
N MET A 146 6.06 -30.16 13.40
CA MET A 146 6.87 -30.88 12.41
C MET A 146 7.89 -29.93 11.78
N ALA A 147 9.16 -30.08 12.17
CA ALA A 147 10.27 -29.30 11.61
C ALA A 147 11.44 -30.19 11.19
N GLY A 148 11.96 -29.96 9.98
CA GLY A 148 13.17 -30.63 9.47
C GLY A 148 14.47 -29.97 9.94
N ILE A 149 15.62 -30.61 9.69
CA ILE A 149 16.96 -30.18 10.15
C ILE A 149 17.29 -28.72 9.80
N ASN A 150 16.95 -28.29 8.58
CA ASN A 150 17.25 -26.95 8.07
C ASN A 150 16.04 -25.98 8.15
N GLN A 151 14.96 -26.39 8.83
CA GLN A 151 13.77 -25.57 8.97
C GLN A 151 13.94 -24.63 10.16
N GLU A 152 13.52 -23.37 9.99
CA GLU A 152 13.49 -22.39 11.07
C GLU A 152 12.28 -22.63 11.97
N ILE A 153 12.50 -22.51 13.28
CA ILE A 153 11.45 -22.49 14.29
C ILE A 153 11.46 -21.14 15.01
N ASP A 154 10.28 -20.71 15.46
CA ASP A 154 10.06 -19.47 16.19
C ASP A 154 10.54 -19.57 17.65
N PHE A 155 10.82 -18.41 18.25
CA PHE A 155 11.31 -18.32 19.63
C PHE A 155 10.41 -19.04 20.64
N GLU A 156 9.08 -18.92 20.52
CA GLU A 156 8.14 -19.57 21.46
C GLU A 156 8.22 -21.11 21.39
N THR A 157 8.42 -21.66 20.20
CA THR A 157 8.61 -23.10 20.03
C THR A 157 9.99 -23.53 20.52
N ALA A 158 11.04 -22.76 20.22
CA ALA A 158 12.39 -23.01 20.71
C ALA A 158 12.47 -22.98 22.24
N GLU A 159 11.81 -22.02 22.89
CA GLU A 159 11.71 -21.89 24.35
C GLU A 159 11.05 -23.12 24.97
N LYS A 160 9.93 -23.58 24.39
CA LYS A 160 9.24 -24.80 24.85
C LYS A 160 10.10 -26.05 24.75
N VAL A 161 10.95 -26.15 23.72
CA VAL A 161 11.87 -27.27 23.55
C VAL A 161 13.02 -27.18 24.55
N CYS A 162 13.62 -26.01 24.72
CA CYS A 162 14.70 -25.77 25.68
C CYS A 162 14.26 -25.97 27.14
N ALA A 163 13.01 -25.62 27.48
CA ALA A 163 12.45 -25.84 28.80
C ALA A 163 12.41 -27.34 29.20
N GLU A 164 12.21 -28.24 28.23
CA GLU A 164 12.23 -29.69 28.46
C GLU A 164 13.64 -30.20 28.79
N TYR A 165 14.67 -29.48 28.34
CA TYR A 165 16.07 -29.80 28.60
C TYR A 165 16.65 -29.04 29.79
N GLU A 166 15.80 -28.38 30.60
CA GLU A 166 16.19 -27.55 31.75
C GLU A 166 17.16 -26.40 31.37
N VAL A 167 17.10 -25.96 30.12
CA VAL A 167 17.91 -24.87 29.58
C VAL A 167 17.10 -23.60 29.58
N LEU A 168 17.62 -22.56 30.23
CA LEU A 168 17.02 -21.24 30.19
C LEU A 168 17.37 -20.57 28.86
N VAL A 169 16.33 -20.19 28.12
CA VAL A 169 16.50 -19.42 26.88
C VAL A 169 16.43 -17.96 27.23
N GLU A 170 17.52 -17.25 26.99
CA GLU A 170 17.48 -15.80 26.99
C GLU A 170 17.18 -15.35 25.56
N LYS A 171 16.11 -14.57 25.41
CA LYS A 171 15.86 -13.92 24.14
C LYS A 171 17.04 -12.99 23.92
N LYS A 172 17.88 -13.34 22.94
CA LYS A 172 18.73 -12.35 22.32
C LYS A 172 17.76 -11.44 21.61
N GLU A 173 17.33 -10.40 22.31
CA GLU A 173 17.21 -9.12 21.65
C GLU A 173 18.58 -8.96 21.00
N GLU A 174 18.69 -9.31 19.71
CA GLU A 174 19.47 -8.45 18.84
C GLU A 174 18.99 -7.07 19.27
N ILE A 175 19.81 -6.42 20.09
CA ILE A 175 19.67 -5.01 20.36
C ILE A 175 19.51 -4.48 18.96
N GLN A 176 18.29 -4.08 18.65
CA GLN A 176 17.99 -3.38 17.43
C GLN A 176 18.72 -2.05 17.60
N GLU A 177 20.05 -2.05 17.43
CA GLU A 177 20.83 -0.85 17.12
C GLU A 177 20.20 -0.14 15.90
N LEU A 178 19.34 -0.85 15.15
CA LEU A 178 18.55 -0.36 14.03
C LEU A 178 17.30 0.47 14.38
N GLU A 179 16.72 0.38 15.58
CA GLU A 179 15.48 1.10 15.95
C GLU A 179 15.62 2.06 17.14
N VAL A 180 16.72 1.99 17.90
CA VAL A 180 17.02 2.99 18.93
C VAL A 180 18.30 3.75 18.57
N LEU A 181 18.20 4.64 17.58
CA LEU A 181 18.92 5.91 17.74
C LEU A 181 18.24 6.54 18.94
N GLU A 182 18.81 6.32 20.12
CA GLU A 182 18.34 6.84 21.40
C GLU A 182 17.89 8.28 21.16
N ILE A 183 16.62 8.55 21.50
CA ILE A 183 16.26 9.90 21.89
C ILE A 183 17.07 10.07 23.18
N GLU A 184 18.33 10.49 23.06
CA GLU A 184 19.07 11.03 24.18
C GLU A 184 18.15 12.12 24.74
N GLU A 185 17.61 11.90 25.95
CA GLU A 185 16.81 12.91 26.62
C GLU A 185 17.72 14.13 26.77
N ASP A 186 17.32 15.24 26.14
CA ASP A 186 18.11 16.46 26.20
C ASP A 186 18.05 16.99 27.64
N ASP A 187 19.21 17.23 28.25
CA ASP A 187 19.25 18.04 29.47
C ASP A 187 18.61 19.41 29.17
N GLU A 188 17.72 19.87 30.05
CA GLU A 188 16.99 21.14 29.86
C GLU A 188 17.93 22.34 29.64
N GLU A 189 19.17 22.27 30.14
CA GLU A 189 20.20 23.31 29.99
C GLU A 189 20.73 23.45 28.56
N ASN A 190 20.66 22.39 27.74
CA ASN A 190 21.16 22.38 26.36
C ASN A 190 20.08 22.81 25.34
N LEU A 191 18.83 22.99 25.79
CA LEU A 191 17.72 23.41 24.96
C LEU A 191 17.75 24.92 24.71
N GLN A 192 17.92 25.31 23.46
CA GLN A 192 17.90 26.69 23.00
C GLN A 192 16.63 26.99 22.20
N LYS A 193 16.20 28.26 22.20
CA LYS A 193 15.08 28.74 21.37
C LYS A 193 15.42 28.47 19.90
N ARG A 194 14.50 27.84 19.17
CA ARG A 194 14.65 27.62 17.72
C ARG A 194 13.62 28.39 16.91
N PRO A 195 13.92 28.70 15.62
CA PRO A 195 12.94 29.28 14.71
C PRO A 195 11.70 28.38 14.54
N PRO A 196 10.48 28.93 14.51
CA PRO A 196 9.29 28.17 14.16
C PRO A 196 9.30 27.73 12.70
N ILE A 197 8.87 26.49 12.45
CA ILE A 197 8.61 25.98 11.12
C ILE A 197 7.11 26.12 10.83
N VAL A 198 6.77 26.85 9.77
CA VAL A 198 5.42 27.27 9.45
C VAL A 198 5.01 26.77 8.07
N THR A 199 3.97 25.95 7.97
CA THR A 199 3.41 25.57 6.66
C THR A 199 2.28 26.51 6.26
N VAL A 200 2.18 26.85 4.97
CA VAL A 200 1.01 27.56 4.43
C VAL A 200 0.11 26.60 3.67
N MET A 201 -1.14 26.49 4.13
CA MET A 201 -2.18 25.59 3.59
C MET A 201 -3.43 26.36 3.16
N GLY A 202 -4.29 25.70 2.38
CA GLY A 202 -5.52 26.29 1.85
C GLY A 202 -5.82 25.83 0.42
N HIS A 203 -7.00 26.24 -0.05
CA HIS A 203 -7.52 25.91 -1.37
C HIS A 203 -6.71 26.54 -2.52
N VAL A 204 -6.91 26.02 -3.73
CA VAL A 204 -6.39 26.60 -4.97
C VAL A 204 -6.94 28.03 -5.13
N ASP A 205 -6.15 28.95 -5.69
CA ASP A 205 -6.55 30.35 -5.92
C ASP A 205 -6.93 31.18 -4.68
N HIS A 206 -6.74 30.67 -3.46
CA HIS A 206 -6.86 31.47 -2.24
C HIS A 206 -5.67 32.42 -2.01
N GLY A 207 -4.65 32.36 -2.87
CA GLY A 207 -3.51 33.27 -2.86
C GLY A 207 -2.40 32.88 -1.89
N LYS A 208 -2.19 31.57 -1.65
CA LYS A 208 -1.07 31.04 -0.83
C LYS A 208 0.29 31.46 -1.38
N THR A 209 0.55 31.14 -2.63
CA THR A 209 1.80 31.50 -3.32
C THR A 209 1.96 33.02 -3.39
N SER A 210 0.87 33.77 -3.62
CA SER A 210 0.90 35.23 -3.61
C SER A 210 1.26 35.81 -2.23
N LEU A 211 0.78 35.20 -1.14
CA LEU A 211 1.11 35.58 0.22
C LEU A 211 2.59 35.30 0.52
N LEU A 212 3.09 34.13 0.13
CA LEU A 212 4.49 33.75 0.28
C LEU A 212 5.43 34.62 -0.57
N ASP A 213 5.04 34.94 -1.80
CA ASP A 213 5.78 35.86 -2.69
C ASP A 213 5.90 37.25 -2.07
N CYS A 214 4.81 37.75 -1.48
CA CYS A 214 4.83 39.04 -0.80
C CYS A 214 5.75 39.03 0.43
N ILE A 215 5.73 37.95 1.21
CA ILE A 215 6.62 37.74 2.37
C ILE A 215 8.09 37.65 1.92
N ARG A 216 8.37 36.93 0.83
CA ARG A 216 9.72 36.74 0.28
C ARG A 216 10.26 37.97 -0.44
N LYS A 217 9.40 38.95 -0.76
CA LYS A 217 9.71 40.04 -1.71
C LYS A 217 10.22 39.51 -3.06
N ALA A 218 9.74 38.33 -3.46
CA ALA A 218 10.08 37.64 -4.70
C ALA A 218 8.79 37.33 -5.48
N LYS A 219 8.89 37.11 -6.80
CA LYS A 219 7.75 36.71 -7.64
C LYS A 219 7.99 35.34 -8.23
N VAL A 220 7.58 34.29 -7.54
CA VAL A 220 7.70 32.91 -8.02
C VAL A 220 6.53 32.54 -8.92
N THR A 221 5.34 33.10 -8.71
CA THR A 221 4.14 32.82 -9.52
C THR A 221 4.33 33.07 -11.02
N ASP A 222 5.19 34.03 -11.39
CA ASP A 222 5.47 34.38 -12.79
C ASP A 222 6.43 33.38 -13.48
N SER A 223 7.14 32.57 -12.70
CA SER A 223 8.16 31.63 -13.17
C SER A 223 7.70 30.17 -13.24
N GLU A 224 6.67 29.80 -12.45
CA GLU A 224 6.12 28.44 -12.43
C GLU A 224 5.14 28.18 -13.59
N ALA A 225 5.23 26.99 -14.19
CA ALA A 225 4.36 26.59 -15.29
C ALA A 225 2.90 26.48 -14.82
N GLY A 226 2.00 27.20 -15.48
CA GLY A 226 0.57 27.24 -15.13
C GLY A 226 0.24 28.16 -13.95
N GLY A 227 1.20 28.92 -13.42
CA GLY A 227 0.96 29.88 -12.32
C GLY A 227 0.59 29.24 -10.99
N ILE A 228 0.93 27.95 -10.79
CA ILE A 228 0.61 27.18 -9.59
C ILE A 228 1.88 26.55 -8.99
N THR A 229 1.90 26.45 -7.65
CA THR A 229 2.94 25.75 -6.91
C THR A 229 2.74 24.25 -6.98
N GLN A 230 3.74 23.54 -7.52
CA GLN A 230 3.71 22.08 -7.73
C GLN A 230 4.75 21.33 -6.90
N HIS A 231 5.73 22.03 -6.33
CA HIS A 231 6.81 21.46 -5.50
C HIS A 231 6.69 21.98 -4.07
N ILE A 232 7.18 21.21 -3.09
CA ILE A 232 7.34 21.76 -1.74
C ILE A 232 8.64 22.57 -1.70
N GLY A 233 8.53 23.86 -1.42
CA GLY A 233 9.66 24.74 -1.16
C GLY A 233 9.84 24.99 0.34
N ALA A 234 11.08 25.14 0.79
CA ALA A 234 11.39 25.60 2.14
C ALA A 234 12.34 26.79 2.08
N TYR A 235 12.08 27.82 2.87
CA TYR A 235 12.91 29.02 2.93
C TYR A 235 12.82 29.69 4.29
N THR A 236 13.83 30.46 4.65
CA THR A 236 13.89 31.17 5.94
C THR A 236 13.84 32.68 5.71
N ILE A 237 13.05 33.39 6.52
CA ILE A 237 13.05 34.86 6.57
C ILE A 237 13.41 35.35 7.96
N THR A 238 13.96 36.56 8.04
CA THR A 238 14.24 37.23 9.31
C THR A 238 13.29 38.40 9.49
N LEU A 239 12.54 38.42 10.58
CA LEU A 239 11.67 39.51 10.98
C LEU A 239 12.06 40.00 12.38
N ASN A 240 12.37 41.29 12.52
CA ASN A 240 12.73 41.91 13.81
C ASN A 240 13.87 41.21 14.59
N GLY A 241 14.75 40.48 13.89
CA GLY A 241 15.85 39.73 14.49
C GLY A 241 15.51 38.27 14.86
N GLU A 242 14.26 37.85 14.68
CA GLU A 242 13.80 36.47 14.82
C GLU A 242 13.68 35.81 13.43
N GLU A 243 13.99 34.54 13.32
CA GLU A 243 13.89 33.78 12.07
C GLU A 243 12.60 32.96 12.02
N ILE A 244 12.02 32.82 10.82
CA ILE A 244 10.83 31.98 10.56
C ILE A 244 11.12 31.15 9.32
N THR A 245 10.93 29.84 9.42
CA THR A 245 11.09 28.93 8.28
C THR A 245 9.72 28.58 7.72
N PHE A 246 9.51 28.87 6.45
CA PHE A 246 8.27 28.57 5.74
C PHE A 246 8.40 27.30 4.92
N LEU A 247 7.36 26.46 4.96
CA LEU A 247 7.11 25.38 4.00
C LEU A 247 5.94 25.76 3.10
N ASP A 248 6.21 25.86 1.80
CA ASP A 248 5.18 26.08 0.79
C ASP A 248 4.61 24.73 0.33
N THR A 249 3.29 24.55 0.44
CA THR A 249 2.63 23.30 0.02
C THR A 249 1.64 23.53 -1.12
N PRO A 250 1.65 22.67 -2.16
CA PRO A 250 0.68 22.74 -3.25
C PRO A 250 -0.79 22.68 -2.78
N GLY A 251 -1.67 23.47 -3.41
CA GLY A 251 -3.09 23.56 -3.06
C GLY A 251 -4.03 22.56 -3.74
N HIS A 252 -3.55 21.87 -4.76
CA HIS A 252 -4.40 20.95 -5.53
C HIS A 252 -4.63 19.63 -4.77
N GLU A 253 -5.84 19.08 -4.89
CA GLU A 253 -6.24 17.77 -4.35
C GLU A 253 -5.21 16.63 -4.60
N ALA A 254 -4.58 16.57 -5.78
CA ALA A 254 -3.56 15.59 -6.14
C ALA A 254 -2.38 15.53 -5.15
N PHE A 255 -2.11 16.62 -4.42
CA PHE A 255 -1.00 16.77 -3.48
C PHE A 255 -1.43 16.62 -2.01
N THR A 256 -2.44 15.77 -1.75
CA THR A 256 -2.90 15.48 -0.38
C THR A 256 -1.77 14.94 0.50
N ALA A 257 -0.96 14.01 -0.01
CA ALA A 257 0.17 13.45 0.73
C ALA A 257 1.20 14.52 1.13
N MET A 258 1.45 15.49 0.25
CA MET A 258 2.34 16.62 0.52
C MET A 258 1.81 17.53 1.64
N ARG A 259 0.49 17.78 1.69
CA ARG A 259 -0.13 18.53 2.80
C ARG A 259 -0.02 17.80 4.12
N ALA A 260 -0.33 16.51 4.14
CA ALA A 260 -0.20 15.69 5.35
C ALA A 260 1.24 15.69 5.89
N ARG A 261 2.23 15.59 4.99
CA ARG A 261 3.65 15.69 5.32
C ARG A 261 4.01 17.07 5.89
N GLY A 262 3.56 18.15 5.26
CA GLY A 262 3.76 19.51 5.75
C GLY A 262 3.19 19.70 7.17
N ALA A 263 1.97 19.23 7.42
CA ALA A 263 1.36 19.28 8.76
C ALA A 263 2.21 18.56 9.81
N GLN A 264 2.73 17.36 9.52
CA GLN A 264 3.51 16.59 10.49
C GLN A 264 4.89 17.17 10.83
N ILE A 265 5.48 17.94 9.91
CA ILE A 265 6.84 18.48 10.05
C ILE A 265 6.82 19.83 10.78
N THR A 266 5.69 20.54 10.77
CA THR A 266 5.60 21.94 11.19
C THR A 266 5.07 22.15 12.59
N ASP A 267 5.51 23.25 13.18
CA ASP A 267 5.13 23.66 14.52
C ASP A 267 3.82 24.47 14.49
N LEU A 268 3.53 25.12 13.36
CA LEU A 268 2.36 25.97 13.17
C LEU A 268 1.92 25.96 11.70
N VAL A 269 0.61 26.07 11.46
CA VAL A 269 0.06 26.17 10.10
C VAL A 269 -0.66 27.50 9.88
N ILE A 270 -0.35 28.19 8.79
CA ILE A 270 -1.15 29.31 8.29
C ILE A 270 -2.19 28.76 7.31
N LEU A 271 -3.47 28.84 7.67
CA LEU A 271 -4.58 28.48 6.80
C LEU A 271 -5.07 29.71 6.03
N VAL A 272 -4.85 29.73 4.72
CA VAL A 272 -5.27 30.82 3.84
C VAL A 272 -6.68 30.57 3.32
N VAL A 273 -7.61 31.46 3.66
CA VAL A 273 -9.00 31.41 3.23
C VAL A 273 -9.35 32.70 2.50
N ALA A 274 -9.85 32.61 1.27
CA ALA A 274 -10.24 33.80 0.54
C ALA A 274 -11.59 34.34 1.04
N ALA A 275 -11.67 35.65 1.26
CA ALA A 275 -12.85 36.32 1.80
C ALA A 275 -14.07 36.32 0.85
N ASP A 276 -13.84 36.15 -0.45
CA ASP A 276 -14.88 36.04 -1.48
C ASP A 276 -15.42 34.61 -1.65
N ASP A 277 -14.57 33.59 -1.48
CA ASP A 277 -14.92 32.19 -1.69
C ASP A 277 -15.43 31.49 -0.41
N GLY A 278 -14.76 31.70 0.71
CA GLY A 278 -15.03 31.00 1.98
C GLY A 278 -14.32 29.65 2.11
N ILE A 279 -14.85 28.76 2.94
CA ILE A 279 -14.29 27.42 3.17
C ILE A 279 -14.67 26.48 2.04
N MET A 280 -13.66 26.00 1.33
CA MET A 280 -13.77 25.00 0.27
C MET A 280 -13.37 23.60 0.74
N PRO A 281 -13.64 22.52 -0.04
CA PRO A 281 -13.30 21.15 0.35
C PRO A 281 -11.83 20.94 0.72
N GLN A 282 -10.89 21.52 -0.01
CA GLN A 282 -9.45 21.44 0.27
C GLN A 282 -9.06 22.20 1.55
N THR A 283 -9.79 23.28 1.87
CA THR A 283 -9.63 23.98 3.16
C THR A 283 -10.07 23.08 4.30
N LYS A 284 -11.21 22.39 4.15
CA LYS A 284 -11.69 21.41 5.14
C LYS A 284 -10.67 20.28 5.34
N GLU A 285 -10.15 19.74 4.25
CA GLU A 285 -9.11 18.70 4.29
C GLU A 285 -7.84 19.18 5.01
N ALA A 286 -7.39 20.40 4.73
CA ALA A 286 -6.24 20.99 5.42
C ALA A 286 -6.49 21.12 6.94
N ILE A 287 -7.68 21.55 7.35
CA ILE A 287 -8.07 21.59 8.77
C ILE A 287 -8.02 20.19 9.40
N ASP A 288 -8.54 19.18 8.70
CA ASP A 288 -8.56 17.80 9.19
C ASP A 288 -7.12 17.25 9.37
N HIS A 289 -6.20 17.54 8.44
CA HIS A 289 -4.78 17.17 8.57
C HIS A 289 -4.09 17.86 9.75
N CYS A 290 -4.35 19.16 9.95
CA CYS A 290 -3.78 19.91 11.06
C CYS A 290 -4.28 19.38 12.42
N LYS A 291 -5.59 19.08 12.52
CA LYS A 291 -6.18 18.48 13.71
C LYS A 291 -5.63 17.09 14.00
N ALA A 292 -5.45 16.26 12.97
CA ALA A 292 -4.86 14.93 13.11
C ALA A 292 -3.39 15.00 13.55
N ALA A 293 -2.65 16.00 13.11
CA ALA A 293 -1.26 16.24 13.51
C ALA A 293 -1.13 16.96 14.87
N GLY A 294 -2.21 17.52 15.41
CA GLY A 294 -2.19 18.28 16.66
C GLY A 294 -1.47 19.64 16.55
N VAL A 295 -1.42 20.22 15.35
CA VAL A 295 -0.67 21.46 15.07
C VAL A 295 -1.61 22.68 15.14
N PRO A 296 -1.23 23.76 15.85
CA PRO A 296 -2.03 24.97 15.94
C PRO A 296 -2.17 25.67 14.59
N ILE A 297 -3.34 26.30 14.39
CA ILE A 297 -3.73 26.94 13.13
C ILE A 297 -3.89 28.45 13.34
N VAL A 298 -3.20 29.23 12.52
CA VAL A 298 -3.42 30.68 12.37
C VAL A 298 -4.13 30.89 11.04
N VAL A 299 -5.27 31.59 11.03
CA VAL A 299 -6.05 31.80 9.81
C VAL A 299 -5.71 33.14 9.19
N ALA A 300 -5.32 33.14 7.92
CA ALA A 300 -5.13 34.32 7.09
C ALA A 300 -6.34 34.48 6.15
N ILE A 301 -7.21 35.43 6.43
CA ILE A 301 -8.38 35.75 5.59
C ILE A 301 -7.90 36.69 4.47
N ASN A 302 -7.69 36.14 3.28
CA ASN A 302 -7.07 36.84 2.15
C ASN A 302 -8.11 37.49 1.22
N LYS A 303 -7.64 38.34 0.29
CA LYS A 303 -8.44 39.05 -0.73
C LYS A 303 -9.48 40.03 -0.16
N ILE A 304 -9.18 40.67 0.98
CA ILE A 304 -10.04 41.72 1.56
C ILE A 304 -10.20 42.96 0.68
N ASP A 305 -9.36 43.11 -0.35
CA ASP A 305 -9.44 44.18 -1.34
C ASP A 305 -10.59 44.01 -2.34
N LYS A 306 -11.19 42.81 -2.43
CA LYS A 306 -12.29 42.56 -3.37
C LYS A 306 -13.62 43.10 -2.83
N PRO A 307 -14.47 43.68 -3.69
CA PRO A 307 -15.77 44.21 -3.27
C PRO A 307 -16.76 43.12 -2.79
N GLY A 308 -16.52 41.85 -3.15
CA GLY A 308 -17.30 40.69 -2.68
C GLY A 308 -16.77 40.03 -1.40
N ALA A 309 -15.73 40.60 -0.76
CA ALA A 309 -15.15 40.04 0.46
C ALA A 309 -16.14 40.09 1.63
N ASN A 310 -16.39 38.94 2.27
CA ASN A 310 -17.23 38.83 3.45
C ASN A 310 -16.51 38.07 4.58
N ILE A 311 -15.93 38.84 5.49
CA ILE A 311 -15.10 38.32 6.58
C ILE A 311 -15.94 37.59 7.63
N ASP A 312 -17.12 38.14 7.97
CA ASP A 312 -18.03 37.55 8.96
C ASP A 312 -18.50 36.16 8.53
N ARG A 313 -18.80 35.99 7.23
CA ARG A 313 -19.15 34.69 6.67
C ARG A 313 -18.03 33.66 6.85
N VAL A 314 -16.78 34.04 6.59
CA VAL A 314 -15.62 33.14 6.78
C VAL A 314 -15.48 32.75 8.24
N LYS A 315 -15.63 33.69 9.18
CA LYS A 315 -15.57 33.41 10.63
C LYS A 315 -16.68 32.46 11.07
N GLN A 316 -17.90 32.60 10.55
CA GLN A 316 -19.01 31.67 10.79
C GLN A 316 -18.69 30.26 10.29
N GLU A 317 -18.22 30.14 9.04
CA GLU A 317 -17.88 28.84 8.45
C GLU A 317 -16.72 28.15 9.20
N LEU A 318 -15.75 28.91 9.73
CA LEU A 318 -14.65 28.38 10.55
C LEU A 318 -15.15 27.85 11.90
N ALA A 319 -16.07 28.58 12.54
CA ALA A 319 -16.69 28.14 13.79
C ALA A 319 -17.45 26.81 13.61
N ASP A 320 -18.14 26.61 12.49
CA ASP A 320 -18.80 25.34 12.13
C ASP A 320 -17.82 24.18 11.98
N LYS A 321 -16.55 24.48 11.65
CA LYS A 321 -15.45 23.51 11.62
C LYS A 321 -14.73 23.37 12.96
N GLY A 322 -15.22 23.99 14.02
CA GLY A 322 -14.63 23.94 15.35
C GLY A 322 -13.35 24.76 15.48
N LEU A 323 -13.16 25.77 14.62
CA LEU A 323 -12.12 26.80 14.76
C LEU A 323 -12.80 28.09 15.18
N LEU A 324 -12.87 28.33 16.50
CA LEU A 324 -13.53 29.51 17.04
C LEU A 324 -12.53 30.68 17.09
N THR A 325 -12.93 31.81 16.52
CA THR A 325 -12.06 32.99 16.42
C THR A 325 -11.90 33.71 17.76
N GLU A 326 -10.75 34.35 18.00
CA GLU A 326 -10.48 35.15 19.22
C GLU A 326 -11.55 36.22 19.51
N ASP A 327 -12.09 36.87 18.47
CA ASP A 327 -13.16 37.87 18.60
C ASP A 327 -14.42 37.33 19.29
N TRP A 328 -14.64 36.02 19.21
CA TRP A 328 -15.79 35.31 19.76
C TRP A 328 -15.42 34.48 21.00
N GLY A 329 -14.25 34.74 21.59
CA GLY A 329 -13.73 34.05 22.77
C GLY A 329 -13.13 32.67 22.49
N GLY A 330 -12.73 32.40 21.24
CA GLY A 330 -12.00 31.19 20.87
C GLY A 330 -10.48 31.35 20.95
N ASP A 331 -9.77 30.32 20.49
CA ASP A 331 -8.31 30.17 20.49
C ASP A 331 -7.67 30.38 19.11
N THR A 332 -8.48 30.43 18.05
CA THR A 332 -7.98 30.53 16.67
C THR A 332 -7.72 32.00 16.31
N ILE A 333 -6.45 32.34 16.12
CA ILE A 333 -6.03 33.65 15.64
C ILE A 333 -6.47 33.84 14.19
N CYS A 334 -7.20 34.92 13.91
CA CYS A 334 -7.63 35.28 12.56
C CYS A 334 -7.08 36.65 12.17
N VAL A 335 -6.33 36.72 11.07
CA VAL A 335 -5.76 37.96 10.54
C VAL A 335 -6.30 38.23 9.14
N GLU A 336 -6.87 39.41 8.96
CA GLU A 336 -7.39 39.91 7.69
C GLU A 336 -6.23 40.46 6.85
N VAL A 337 -5.98 39.90 5.67
CA VAL A 337 -4.84 40.25 4.81
C VAL A 337 -5.23 40.50 3.35
N SER A 338 -4.44 41.32 2.66
CA SER A 338 -4.46 41.37 1.18
C SER A 338 -3.05 41.15 0.66
N ALA A 339 -2.80 39.96 0.11
CA ALA A 339 -1.53 39.64 -0.54
C ALA A 339 -1.25 40.56 -1.75
N LYS A 340 -2.30 41.04 -2.43
CA LYS A 340 -2.18 41.90 -3.62
C LYS A 340 -1.83 43.35 -3.27
N GLN A 341 -2.44 43.90 -2.22
CA GLN A 341 -2.18 45.27 -1.77
C GLN A 341 -1.08 45.35 -0.70
N ASN A 342 -0.53 44.21 -0.29
CA ASN A 342 0.44 44.10 0.80
C ASN A 342 -0.09 44.73 2.10
N LEU A 343 -1.32 44.38 2.48
CA LEU A 343 -1.97 44.86 3.70
C LEU A 343 -1.94 43.79 4.79
N ASN A 344 -1.59 44.21 6.01
CA ASN A 344 -1.58 43.40 7.25
C ASN A 344 -0.69 42.15 7.23
N ILE A 345 0.26 42.04 6.28
CA ILE A 345 1.19 40.91 6.25
C ILE A 345 2.15 40.95 7.44
N ASP A 346 2.66 42.14 7.80
CA ASP A 346 3.50 42.30 8.99
C ASP A 346 2.77 41.85 10.26
N LYS A 347 1.49 42.24 10.40
CA LYS A 347 0.63 41.80 11.51
C LYS A 347 0.44 40.29 11.54
N LEU A 348 0.26 39.64 10.38
CA LEU A 348 0.17 38.17 10.31
C LEU A 348 1.46 37.53 10.83
N LEU A 349 2.62 38.02 10.41
CA LEU A 349 3.91 37.47 10.84
C LEU A 349 4.17 37.70 12.34
N GLU A 350 3.79 38.86 12.88
CA GLU A 350 3.86 39.14 14.31
C GLU A 350 2.99 38.17 15.13
N MET A 351 1.76 37.91 14.68
CA MET A 351 0.87 36.94 15.36
C MET A 351 1.40 35.50 15.27
N VAL A 352 2.04 35.14 14.15
CA VAL A 352 2.70 33.83 13.99
C VAL A 352 3.87 33.69 14.97
N LEU A 353 4.70 34.72 15.12
CA LEU A 353 5.79 34.73 16.11
C LEU A 353 5.25 34.62 17.53
N LEU A 354 4.19 35.38 17.87
CA LEU A 354 3.56 35.33 19.19
C LEU A 354 3.01 33.92 19.49
N SER A 355 2.34 33.30 18.52
CA SER A 355 1.86 31.93 18.67
C SER A 355 3.00 30.91 18.81
N ALA A 356 4.14 31.14 18.15
CA ALA A 356 5.32 30.29 18.30
C ALA A 356 5.99 30.45 19.67
N GLU A 357 6.01 31.66 20.23
CA GLU A 357 6.53 31.92 21.58
C GLU A 357 5.70 31.20 22.65
N MET A 358 4.38 31.14 22.49
CA MET A 358 3.51 30.37 23.38
C MET A 358 3.77 28.86 23.36
N LEU A 359 4.32 28.33 22.25
CA LEU A 359 4.69 26.91 22.14
C LEU A 359 6.06 26.58 22.77
N GLU A 360 6.82 27.59 23.20
CA GLU A 360 8.17 27.44 23.76
C GLU A 360 9.09 26.51 22.93
N LEU A 361 9.16 26.75 21.62
CA LEU A 361 9.93 25.89 20.71
C LEU A 361 11.42 25.86 21.05
N LYS A 362 11.91 24.67 21.39
CA LYS A 362 13.30 24.41 21.80
C LYS A 362 13.97 23.34 20.92
N ALA A 363 15.28 23.44 20.73
CA ALA A 363 16.14 22.37 20.20
C ALA A 363 17.55 22.43 20.77
N ASN A 364 18.30 21.34 20.63
CA ASN A 364 19.67 21.19 21.07
C ASN A 364 20.61 21.20 19.85
N GLU A 365 21.39 22.27 19.69
CA GLU A 365 22.30 22.39 18.54
C GLU A 365 23.51 21.45 18.62
N ASN A 366 23.89 21.00 19.81
CA ASN A 366 25.14 20.29 20.08
C ASN A 366 25.09 18.80 19.79
N ARG A 367 23.89 18.25 19.58
CA ARG A 367 23.70 16.82 19.32
C ARG A 367 23.80 16.47 17.84
N ARG A 368 23.72 15.18 17.55
CA ARG A 368 23.67 14.67 16.18
C ARG A 368 22.44 15.17 15.46
N ALA A 369 22.65 15.55 14.20
CA ALA A 369 21.60 16.08 13.35
C ALA A 369 20.52 15.03 13.09
N ARG A 370 19.28 15.43 13.28
CA ARG A 370 18.07 14.68 12.93
C ARG A 370 17.08 15.61 12.26
N GLY A 371 16.33 15.06 11.32
CA GLY A 371 15.26 15.80 10.68
C GLY A 371 14.53 14.97 9.64
N THR A 372 13.92 15.65 8.67
CA THR A 372 13.04 15.04 7.69
C THR A 372 13.38 15.51 6.27
N VAL A 373 13.25 14.62 5.29
CA VAL A 373 13.34 14.95 3.86
C VAL A 373 12.08 15.69 3.46
N ILE A 374 12.25 16.92 2.96
CA ILE A 374 11.17 17.71 2.38
C ILE A 374 10.88 17.18 0.96
N GLU A 375 11.92 17.15 0.13
CA GLU A 375 11.84 16.78 -1.28
C GLU A 375 13.18 16.20 -1.75
N ALA A 376 13.14 15.36 -2.79
CA ALA A 376 14.34 14.76 -3.36
C ALA A 376 14.24 14.68 -4.89
N LYS A 377 15.39 14.86 -5.56
CA LYS A 377 15.50 14.89 -7.02
C LYS A 377 16.81 14.26 -7.52
N LEU A 378 16.83 13.87 -8.79
CA LEU A 378 18.02 13.37 -9.46
C LEU A 378 18.55 14.42 -10.45
N ASP A 379 19.74 14.94 -10.17
CA ASP A 379 20.41 15.91 -11.05
C ASP A 379 21.50 15.23 -11.89
N LYS A 380 21.52 15.52 -13.20
CA LYS A 380 22.44 14.87 -14.17
C LYS A 380 23.93 15.11 -13.87
N GLY A 381 24.29 16.19 -13.17
CA GLY A 381 25.67 16.51 -12.81
C GLY A 381 25.99 16.33 -11.32
N ARG A 382 24.99 16.54 -10.45
CA ARG A 382 25.17 16.52 -8.98
C ARG A 382 24.78 15.18 -8.34
N GLY A 383 24.13 14.29 -9.07
CA GLY A 383 23.65 13.00 -8.57
C GLY A 383 22.35 13.14 -7.77
N ALA A 384 22.16 12.28 -6.77
CA ALA A 384 21.01 12.37 -5.87
C ALA A 384 21.12 13.61 -4.97
N VAL A 385 20.10 14.45 -5.04
CA VAL A 385 19.96 15.70 -4.28
C VAL A 385 18.73 15.59 -3.39
N ALA A 386 18.85 15.97 -2.14
CA ALA A 386 17.73 15.99 -1.21
C ALA A 386 17.68 17.32 -0.45
N SER A 387 16.49 17.90 -0.35
CA SER A 387 16.18 19.03 0.50
C SER A 387 15.74 18.50 1.86
N LEU A 388 16.52 18.79 2.89
CA LEU A 388 16.30 18.34 4.26
C LEU A 388 15.87 19.51 5.14
N LEU A 389 15.01 19.23 6.11
CA LEU A 389 14.75 20.14 7.23
C LEU A 389 15.39 19.57 8.49
N VAL A 390 16.38 20.27 9.03
CA VAL A 390 17.02 19.90 10.29
C VAL A 390 16.05 20.25 11.42
N GLN A 391 15.63 19.27 12.22
CA GLN A 391 14.74 19.52 13.36
C GLN A 391 15.51 19.67 14.67
N ASN A 392 16.64 18.97 14.81
CA ASN A 392 17.47 19.04 16.00
C ASN A 392 18.92 18.64 15.67
N GLY A 393 19.88 19.11 16.46
CA GLY A 393 21.32 18.99 16.18
C GLY A 393 21.79 19.91 15.04
N THR A 394 23.09 19.87 14.75
CA THR A 394 23.70 20.65 13.68
C THR A 394 24.28 19.73 12.61
N LEU A 395 23.82 19.87 11.37
CA LEU A 395 24.32 19.11 10.22
C LEU A 395 25.53 19.82 9.60
N ARG A 396 26.60 19.08 9.25
CA ARG A 396 27.84 19.63 8.69
C ARG A 396 28.27 18.90 7.42
N VAL A 397 29.04 19.59 6.58
CA VAL A 397 29.66 18.97 5.40
C VAL A 397 30.65 17.90 5.86
N GLY A 398 30.54 16.70 5.27
CA GLY A 398 31.36 15.54 5.58
C GLY A 398 30.69 14.54 6.54
N ASP A 399 29.54 14.88 7.11
CA ASP A 399 28.77 14.00 7.98
C ASP A 399 28.19 12.81 7.20
N SER A 400 28.09 11.66 7.88
CA SER A 400 27.43 10.47 7.36
C SER A 400 25.98 10.46 7.84
N ILE A 401 25.05 10.23 6.93
CA ILE A 401 23.62 10.25 7.23
C ILE A 401 22.94 8.97 6.73
N LEU A 402 21.96 8.53 7.50
CA LEU A 402 21.02 7.48 7.15
C LEU A 402 19.66 8.15 6.90
N VAL A 403 19.08 7.96 5.72
CA VAL A 403 17.81 8.57 5.29
C VAL A 403 16.86 7.45 4.86
N GLY A 404 15.88 7.10 5.69
CA GLY A 404 14.99 5.98 5.40
C GLY A 404 15.76 4.67 5.16
N SER A 405 15.68 4.14 3.94
CA SER A 405 16.43 2.97 3.44
C SER A 405 17.68 3.32 2.62
N THR A 406 18.03 4.59 2.53
CA THR A 406 19.20 5.09 1.80
C THR A 406 20.26 5.64 2.76
N TYR A 407 21.49 5.79 2.28
CA TYR A 407 22.59 6.32 3.07
C TYR A 407 23.49 7.19 2.21
N GLY A 408 24.32 8.01 2.85
CA GLY A 408 25.33 8.76 2.13
C GLY A 408 26.21 9.60 3.04
N ARG A 409 27.21 10.20 2.41
CA ARG A 409 28.09 11.16 3.06
C ARG A 409 27.94 12.52 2.39
N ILE A 410 27.70 13.55 3.19
CA ILE A 410 27.43 14.89 2.70
C ILE A 410 28.68 15.46 2.03
N ARG A 411 28.62 15.67 0.72
CA ARG A 411 29.72 16.25 -0.08
C ARG A 411 29.67 17.77 -0.11
N ALA A 412 28.47 18.32 -0.19
CA ALA A 412 28.21 19.74 -0.19
C ALA A 412 26.80 20.01 0.34
N MET A 413 26.60 21.21 0.86
CA MET A 413 25.32 21.71 1.37
C MET A 413 25.06 23.12 0.81
N PHE A 414 23.81 23.39 0.50
CA PHE A 414 23.35 24.66 -0.05
C PHE A 414 22.15 25.18 0.74
N ASP A 415 22.08 26.49 0.94
CA ASP A 415 20.90 27.15 1.51
C ASP A 415 19.75 27.24 0.49
N ASP A 416 18.60 27.77 0.92
CA ASP A 416 17.41 27.99 0.09
C ASP A 416 17.64 28.97 -1.08
N THR A 417 18.70 29.79 -1.01
CA THR A 417 19.12 30.70 -2.09
C THR A 417 20.14 30.08 -3.05
N GLY A 418 20.57 28.84 -2.79
CA GLY A 418 21.56 28.11 -3.58
C GLY A 418 23.02 28.46 -3.27
N LYS A 419 23.29 29.17 -2.17
CA LYS A 419 24.67 29.45 -1.73
C LYS A 419 25.22 28.27 -0.93
N ASN A 420 26.52 28.02 -1.07
CA ASN A 420 27.21 26.99 -0.30
C ASN A 420 27.27 27.34 1.18
N ILE A 421 26.83 26.43 2.03
CA ILE A 421 26.93 26.52 3.49
C ILE A 421 27.76 25.35 4.06
N LYS A 422 28.38 25.56 5.22
CA LYS A 422 29.22 24.52 5.89
C LYS A 422 28.50 23.79 7.00
N SER A 423 27.50 24.44 7.60
CA SER A 423 26.71 23.93 8.72
C SER A 423 25.27 24.44 8.61
N ALA A 424 24.31 23.61 9.02
CA ALA A 424 22.90 23.97 9.14
C ALA A 424 22.43 23.56 10.54
N GLY A 425 21.91 24.53 11.30
CA GLY A 425 21.34 24.32 12.63
C GLY A 425 19.87 23.88 12.59
N PRO A 426 19.21 23.73 13.76
CA PRO A 426 17.80 23.39 13.85
C PRO A 426 16.88 24.39 13.14
N SER A 427 15.77 23.89 12.61
CA SER A 427 14.77 24.58 11.80
C SER A 427 15.25 25.13 10.45
N ILE A 428 16.54 25.00 10.09
CA ILE A 428 17.06 25.53 8.83
C ILE A 428 16.90 24.48 7.70
N PRO A 429 16.30 24.84 6.54
CA PRO A 429 16.26 23.98 5.37
C PRO A 429 17.61 23.97 4.65
N VAL A 430 18.04 22.79 4.19
CA VAL A 430 19.33 22.61 3.52
C VAL A 430 19.22 21.61 2.36
N GLU A 431 19.73 21.98 1.19
CA GLU A 431 19.88 21.07 0.06
C GLU A 431 21.24 20.36 0.16
N ILE A 432 21.23 19.03 0.20
CA ILE A 432 22.44 18.21 0.36
C ILE A 432 22.76 17.40 -0.89
N LEU A 433 24.05 17.09 -1.05
CA LEU A 433 24.58 16.17 -2.07
C LEU A 433 25.35 15.02 -1.45
N GLY A 434 25.33 13.87 -2.11
CA GLY A 434 26.17 12.71 -1.76
C GLY A 434 25.43 11.51 -1.19
N LEU A 435 24.10 11.47 -1.34
CA LEU A 435 23.32 10.25 -1.14
C LEU A 435 23.59 9.23 -2.24
N SER A 436 23.50 7.94 -1.90
CA SER A 436 23.68 6.84 -2.85
C SER A 436 22.52 6.74 -3.85
N GLU A 437 21.30 6.96 -3.37
CA GLU A 437 20.05 6.91 -4.13
C GLU A 437 19.16 8.09 -3.75
N VAL A 438 18.13 8.36 -4.54
CA VAL A 438 17.13 9.39 -4.22
C VAL A 438 16.24 8.84 -3.08
N PRO A 439 16.19 9.48 -1.91
CA PRO A 439 15.35 9.03 -0.80
C PRO A 439 13.87 9.31 -1.06
N GLU A 440 13.00 8.64 -0.31
CA GLU A 440 11.56 8.93 -0.32
C GLU A 440 11.30 10.28 0.36
N ALA A 441 10.30 11.01 -0.12
CA ALA A 441 9.96 12.28 0.48
C ALA A 441 9.22 12.05 1.81
N GLY A 442 9.58 12.79 2.86
CA GLY A 442 9.09 12.57 4.22
C GLY A 442 9.88 11.55 5.04
N ASP A 443 10.90 10.90 4.46
CA ASP A 443 11.79 10.04 5.23
C ASP A 443 12.51 10.82 6.33
N ARG A 444 12.66 10.19 7.49
CA ARG A 444 13.48 10.74 8.58
C ARG A 444 14.95 10.45 8.29
N PHE A 445 15.78 11.47 8.49
CA PHE A 445 17.22 11.31 8.46
C PHE A 445 17.82 11.40 9.86
N ASN A 446 18.89 10.63 10.06
CA ASN A 446 19.69 10.68 11.27
C ASN A 446 21.17 10.67 10.90
N GLN A 447 21.94 11.54 11.55
CA GLN A 447 23.39 11.51 11.47
C GLN A 447 23.93 10.30 12.23
N VAL A 448 24.83 9.57 11.57
CA VAL A 448 25.53 8.41 12.13
C VAL A 448 27.03 8.67 12.19
N LYS A 449 27.74 7.87 12.99
CA LYS A 449 29.19 8.03 13.21
C LYS A 449 29.98 7.83 11.92
N ASP A 450 29.70 6.75 11.21
CA ASP A 450 30.47 6.30 10.06
C ASP A 450 29.58 5.84 8.90
N GLU A 451 30.02 6.07 7.67
CA GLU A 451 29.31 5.64 6.45
C GLU A 451 29.09 4.12 6.40
N LYS A 452 30.03 3.33 6.94
CA LYS A 452 29.89 1.85 7.01
C LYS A 452 28.71 1.43 7.88
N THR A 453 28.50 2.11 9.01
CA THR A 453 27.34 1.86 9.88
C THR A 453 26.05 2.25 9.18
N ALA A 454 26.03 3.41 8.52
CA ALA A 454 24.90 3.88 7.71
C ALA A 454 24.49 2.83 6.65
N ARG A 455 25.49 2.30 5.93
CA ARG A 455 25.28 1.32 4.87
C ARG A 455 24.65 0.03 5.39
N ASN A 456 25.22 -0.56 6.44
CA ASN A 456 24.69 -1.79 7.03
C ASN A 456 23.24 -1.59 7.49
N MET A 457 22.95 -0.47 8.17
CA MET A 457 21.59 -0.16 8.62
C MET A 457 20.61 0.00 7.46
N ALA A 458 21.03 0.67 6.38
CA ALA A 458 20.21 0.85 5.19
C ALA A 458 19.93 -0.48 4.47
N GLU A 459 20.94 -1.36 4.33
CA GLU A 459 20.80 -2.68 3.71
C GLU A 459 19.83 -3.56 4.51
N THR A 460 19.96 -3.62 5.84
CA THR A 460 19.02 -4.36 6.70
C THR A 460 17.59 -3.82 6.59
N ARG A 461 17.39 -2.50 6.51
CA ARG A 461 16.07 -1.90 6.28
C ARG A 461 15.48 -2.27 4.93
N LYS A 462 16.30 -2.27 3.86
CA LYS A 462 15.88 -2.70 2.52
C LYS A 462 15.45 -4.17 2.54
N ASP A 463 16.16 -5.03 3.24
CA ASP A 463 15.84 -6.46 3.29
C ASP A 463 14.58 -6.73 4.12
N LYS A 464 14.37 -5.99 5.23
CA LYS A 464 13.11 -6.03 6.00
C LYS A 464 11.91 -5.60 5.14
N LEU A 465 12.03 -4.48 4.41
CA LEU A 465 11.00 -4.01 3.47
C LEU A 465 10.70 -5.01 2.35
N LYS A 466 11.72 -5.67 1.79
CA LYS A 466 11.54 -6.73 0.79
C LYS A 466 10.82 -7.95 1.38
N ALA A 467 11.18 -8.37 2.58
CA ALA A 467 10.50 -9.48 3.25
C ALA A 467 9.03 -9.16 3.55
N GLU A 468 8.73 -7.95 4.03
CA GLU A 468 7.37 -7.49 4.30
C GLU A 468 6.52 -7.42 3.02
N THR A 469 7.06 -6.89 1.92
CA THR A 469 6.36 -6.83 0.63
C THR A 469 6.10 -8.22 0.04
N LEU A 470 7.04 -9.17 0.19
CA LEU A 470 6.84 -10.56 -0.22
C LEU A 470 5.76 -11.26 0.62
N LEU A 471 5.74 -11.03 1.94
CA LEU A 471 4.72 -11.57 2.84
C LEU A 471 3.33 -10.98 2.56
N ALA A 472 3.24 -9.68 2.28
CA ALA A 472 2.00 -9.01 1.90
C ALA A 472 1.43 -9.61 0.60
N ASN A 473 2.29 -9.86 -0.39
CA ASN A 473 1.90 -10.50 -1.65
C ASN A 473 1.51 -11.97 -1.50
N HIS A 474 1.92 -12.66 -0.42
CA HIS A 474 1.56 -14.07 -0.18
C HIS A 474 0.21 -14.26 0.53
N ARG A 475 -0.37 -13.20 1.11
CA ARG A 475 -1.73 -13.24 1.69
C ARG A 475 -2.82 -13.02 0.62
N VAL A 476 -2.69 -13.66 -0.54
CA VAL A 476 -3.75 -13.65 -1.56
C VAL A 476 -4.90 -14.51 -1.04
N SER A 477 -6.04 -13.89 -0.75
CA SER A 477 -7.23 -14.62 -0.35
C SER A 477 -7.83 -15.36 -1.55
N LEU A 478 -8.65 -16.39 -1.30
CA LEU A 478 -9.42 -17.05 -2.37
C LEU A 478 -10.35 -16.06 -3.10
N GLU A 479 -10.78 -14.98 -2.42
CA GLU A 479 -11.56 -13.89 -3.01
C GLU A 479 -10.72 -13.07 -3.98
N ASP A 480 -9.43 -12.80 -3.68
CA ASP A 480 -8.51 -12.11 -4.59
C ASP A 480 -8.20 -12.94 -5.83
N LEU A 481 -8.05 -14.26 -5.70
CA LEU A 481 -7.92 -15.16 -6.85
C LEU A 481 -9.19 -15.18 -7.70
N TYR A 482 -10.37 -15.18 -7.07
CA TYR A 482 -11.64 -15.08 -7.79
C TYR A 482 -11.79 -13.73 -8.50
N ASN A 483 -11.37 -12.64 -7.85
CA ASN A 483 -11.30 -11.31 -8.44
C ASN A 483 -10.31 -11.27 -9.61
N GLN A 484 -9.13 -11.89 -9.51
CA GLN A 484 -8.16 -12.00 -10.62
C GLN A 484 -8.72 -12.78 -11.82
N ILE A 485 -9.49 -13.84 -11.58
CA ILE A 485 -10.16 -14.59 -12.65
C ILE A 485 -11.25 -13.73 -13.32
N LYS A 486 -11.94 -12.88 -12.54
CA LYS A 486 -12.92 -11.90 -13.03
C LYS A 486 -12.24 -10.71 -13.73
N GLU A 487 -11.06 -10.30 -13.27
CA GLU A 487 -10.19 -9.26 -13.84
C GLU A 487 -9.71 -9.63 -15.26
N GLY A 488 -9.70 -10.91 -15.64
CA GLY A 488 -9.52 -11.31 -17.04
C GLY A 488 -10.56 -10.70 -18.01
N LYS A 489 -11.62 -10.06 -17.52
CA LYS A 489 -12.57 -9.24 -18.29
C LYS A 489 -12.33 -7.73 -18.21
N VAL A 490 -11.60 -7.24 -17.20
CA VAL A 490 -11.36 -5.81 -16.96
C VAL A 490 -10.14 -5.39 -17.76
N LYS A 491 -10.24 -4.29 -18.52
CA LYS A 491 -9.09 -3.80 -19.30
C LYS A 491 -8.12 -3.10 -18.34
N GLU A 492 -6.84 -3.45 -18.41
CA GLU A 492 -5.81 -2.80 -17.60
C GLU A 492 -5.06 -1.77 -18.46
N LEU A 493 -4.93 -0.55 -17.94
CA LEU A 493 -4.08 0.50 -18.50
C LEU A 493 -2.81 0.61 -17.66
N ALA A 494 -1.72 0.05 -18.20
CA ALA A 494 -0.41 0.11 -17.59
C ALA A 494 0.29 1.45 -17.88
N ILE A 495 0.82 2.09 -16.85
CA ILE A 495 1.50 3.38 -16.95
C ILE A 495 2.84 3.33 -16.23
N ILE A 496 3.86 3.93 -16.82
CA ILE A 496 5.14 4.25 -16.18
C ILE A 496 5.22 5.76 -15.98
N VAL A 497 5.49 6.20 -14.76
CA VAL A 497 5.57 7.62 -14.40
C VAL A 497 7.02 7.99 -14.12
N LYS A 498 7.52 9.01 -14.80
CA LYS A 498 8.77 9.69 -14.47
C LYS A 498 8.52 11.14 -14.16
N ALA A 499 9.09 11.65 -13.07
CA ALA A 499 8.99 13.06 -12.73
C ALA A 499 10.35 13.65 -12.33
N ASP A 500 10.41 14.96 -12.22
CA ASP A 500 11.59 15.72 -11.82
C ASP A 500 11.92 15.55 -10.32
N VAL A 501 10.89 15.43 -9.48
CA VAL A 501 11.02 15.25 -8.02
C VAL A 501 10.17 14.08 -7.52
N GLN A 502 10.57 13.48 -6.39
CA GLN A 502 9.89 12.32 -5.80
C GLN A 502 8.43 12.60 -5.45
N GLY A 503 8.15 13.78 -4.87
CA GLY A 503 6.80 14.15 -4.48
C GLY A 503 5.81 14.21 -5.66
N SER A 504 6.27 14.63 -6.85
CA SER A 504 5.46 14.64 -8.07
C SER A 504 5.13 13.22 -8.55
N VAL A 505 6.08 12.27 -8.42
CA VAL A 505 5.82 10.86 -8.76
C VAL A 505 4.70 10.30 -7.90
N GLU A 506 4.75 10.51 -6.58
CA GLU A 506 3.72 10.06 -5.63
C GLU A 506 2.35 10.67 -5.95
N ALA A 507 2.30 11.99 -6.16
CA ALA A 507 1.07 12.71 -6.44
C ALA A 507 0.41 12.27 -7.75
N ILE A 508 1.20 12.11 -8.82
CA ILE A 508 0.71 11.64 -10.12
C ILE A 508 0.26 10.19 -10.01
N LYS A 509 1.05 9.33 -9.35
CA LYS A 509 0.68 7.93 -9.13
C LYS A 509 -0.68 7.80 -8.46
N GLN A 510 -0.86 8.49 -7.32
CA GLN A 510 -2.12 8.46 -6.59
C GLN A 510 -3.28 9.03 -7.41
N SER A 511 -3.05 10.10 -8.17
CA SER A 511 -4.09 10.74 -8.98
C SER A 511 -4.51 9.88 -10.16
N LEU A 512 -3.58 9.19 -10.82
CA LEU A 512 -3.87 8.27 -11.91
C LEU A 512 -4.57 7.00 -11.43
N GLU A 513 -4.15 6.44 -10.29
CA GLU A 513 -4.79 5.25 -9.70
C GLU A 513 -6.23 5.54 -9.27
N LYS A 514 -6.53 6.75 -8.77
CA LYS A 514 -7.89 7.22 -8.45
C LYS A 514 -8.83 7.27 -9.66
N LEU A 515 -8.32 7.31 -10.89
CA LEU A 515 -9.16 7.29 -12.11
C LEU A 515 -9.72 5.91 -12.42
N SER A 516 -9.25 4.85 -11.74
CA SER A 516 -9.71 3.49 -11.99
C SER A 516 -11.22 3.34 -11.82
N THR A 517 -11.83 2.62 -12.76
CA THR A 517 -13.27 2.31 -12.80
C THR A 517 -13.46 0.80 -12.81
N ASP A 518 -14.72 0.34 -12.70
CA ASP A 518 -15.05 -1.09 -12.79
C ASP A 518 -14.70 -1.70 -14.16
N ASP A 519 -14.72 -0.89 -15.23
CA ASP A 519 -14.44 -1.33 -16.60
C ASP A 519 -12.95 -1.26 -16.97
N ILE A 520 -12.23 -0.24 -16.45
CA ILE A 520 -10.81 0.00 -16.73
C ILE A 520 -10.04 0.26 -15.43
N LYS A 521 -9.03 -0.57 -15.17
CA LYS A 521 -8.11 -0.41 -14.04
C LYS A 521 -6.84 0.29 -14.49
N VAL A 522 -6.49 1.41 -13.86
CA VAL A 522 -5.23 2.11 -14.13
C VAL A 522 -4.17 1.61 -13.15
N ARG A 523 -3.04 1.13 -13.66
CA ARG A 523 -1.94 0.63 -12.83
C ARG A 523 -0.63 1.32 -13.16
N VAL A 524 -0.02 1.93 -12.16
CA VAL A 524 1.33 2.46 -12.28
C VAL A 524 2.33 1.36 -11.95
N ILE A 525 3.01 0.85 -12.98
CA ILE A 525 3.98 -0.26 -12.86
C ILE A 525 5.26 0.23 -12.19
N HIS A 526 5.74 1.39 -12.61
CA HIS A 526 6.97 1.96 -12.11
C HIS A 526 6.84 3.48 -12.04
N GLY A 527 7.19 4.03 -10.88
CA GLY A 527 7.37 5.45 -10.64
C GLY A 527 8.84 5.71 -10.34
N GLY A 528 9.45 6.69 -11.02
CA GLY A 528 10.85 7.02 -10.77
C GLY A 528 11.18 8.48 -11.01
N VAL A 529 12.29 8.93 -10.45
CA VAL A 529 12.75 10.32 -10.56
C VAL A 529 13.85 10.45 -11.60
N GLY A 530 13.78 11.51 -12.40
CA GLY A 530 14.77 11.84 -13.42
C GLY A 530 14.25 11.69 -14.85
N ALA A 531 15.16 11.89 -15.81
CA ALA A 531 14.88 11.76 -17.23
C ALA A 531 14.43 10.33 -17.59
N ILE A 532 13.64 10.19 -18.66
CA ILE A 532 13.20 8.88 -19.16
C ILE A 532 14.38 8.22 -19.87
N THR A 533 14.72 7.01 -19.44
CA THR A 533 15.87 6.24 -19.93
C THR A 533 15.44 5.06 -20.81
N GLU A 534 16.42 4.43 -21.47
CA GLU A 534 16.19 3.20 -22.26
C GLU A 534 15.56 2.07 -21.44
N THR A 535 15.94 1.95 -20.14
CA THR A 535 15.40 0.90 -19.28
C THR A 535 13.90 1.07 -19.05
N ASP A 536 13.43 2.31 -18.98
CA ASP A 536 12.00 2.60 -18.83
C ASP A 536 11.23 2.22 -20.10
N ILE A 537 11.80 2.46 -21.28
CA ILE A 537 11.20 2.06 -22.56
C ILE A 537 11.17 0.54 -22.68
N THR A 538 12.23 -0.16 -22.29
CA THR A 538 12.21 -1.64 -22.31
C THR A 538 11.15 -2.22 -21.38
N LEU A 539 10.95 -1.62 -20.20
CA LEU A 539 9.91 -2.02 -19.26
C LEU A 539 8.51 -1.73 -19.82
N ALA A 540 8.36 -0.59 -20.50
CA ALA A 540 7.13 -0.19 -21.18
C ALA A 540 6.75 -1.19 -22.27
N THR A 541 7.70 -1.57 -23.13
CA THR A 541 7.48 -2.57 -24.19
C THR A 541 7.10 -3.93 -23.62
N ALA A 542 7.78 -4.38 -22.56
CA ALA A 542 7.50 -5.67 -21.93
C ALA A 542 6.10 -5.74 -21.28
N SER A 543 5.61 -4.60 -20.78
CA SER A 543 4.34 -4.53 -20.04
C SER A 543 3.21 -3.86 -20.84
N ASN A 544 3.45 -3.53 -22.11
CA ASN A 544 2.57 -2.73 -22.96
C ASN A 544 2.05 -1.45 -22.27
N ALA A 545 2.97 -0.71 -21.64
CA ALA A 545 2.66 0.47 -20.83
C ALA A 545 2.94 1.78 -21.57
N ILE A 546 2.19 2.82 -21.22
CA ILE A 546 2.44 4.20 -21.69
C ILE A 546 3.41 4.88 -20.73
N VAL A 547 4.34 5.68 -21.27
CA VAL A 547 5.31 6.43 -20.45
C VAL A 547 4.87 7.89 -20.31
N ILE A 548 4.65 8.32 -19.07
CA ILE A 548 4.30 9.68 -18.70
C ILE A 548 5.49 10.36 -18.03
N GLY A 549 6.00 11.42 -18.65
CA GLY A 549 7.04 12.30 -18.10
C GLY A 549 6.44 13.60 -17.55
N PHE A 550 6.70 13.92 -16.29
CA PHE A 550 6.28 15.17 -15.66
C PHE A 550 7.49 16.07 -15.39
N ASN A 551 7.54 17.24 -16.04
CA ASN A 551 8.71 18.13 -16.04
C ASN A 551 10.05 17.49 -16.47
N VAL A 552 9.99 16.27 -17.02
CA VAL A 552 11.15 15.54 -17.51
C VAL A 552 11.03 15.27 -19.01
N ARG A 553 12.18 15.09 -19.65
CA ARG A 553 12.27 14.74 -21.07
C ARG A 553 12.95 13.39 -21.24
N PRO A 554 12.64 12.67 -22.32
CA PRO A 554 13.39 11.48 -22.67
C PRO A 554 14.80 11.83 -23.12
N ASP A 555 15.74 10.95 -22.79
CA ASP A 555 17.08 10.99 -23.37
C ASP A 555 17.02 10.61 -24.86
N ASN A 556 18.00 11.05 -25.65
CA ASN A 556 18.01 10.85 -27.11
C ASN A 556 17.85 9.37 -27.50
N ASN A 557 18.51 8.47 -26.78
CA ASN A 557 18.42 7.05 -27.05
C ASN A 557 17.05 6.47 -26.66
N ALA A 558 16.46 6.95 -25.56
CA ALA A 558 15.12 6.53 -25.14
C ALA A 558 14.07 6.95 -26.17
N SER A 559 14.17 8.17 -26.73
CA SER A 559 13.27 8.62 -27.80
C SER A 559 13.40 7.75 -29.06
N PHE A 560 14.63 7.46 -29.50
CA PHE A 560 14.86 6.61 -30.67
C PHE A 560 14.33 5.18 -30.47
N GLN A 561 14.52 4.64 -29.26
CA GLN A 561 14.02 3.31 -28.92
C GLN A 561 12.49 3.28 -28.88
N ALA A 562 11.85 4.31 -28.34
CA ALA A 562 10.40 4.40 -28.28
C ALA A 562 9.77 4.46 -29.68
N ASP A 563 10.35 5.24 -30.60
CA ASP A 563 9.91 5.30 -32.00
C ASP A 563 10.04 3.95 -32.72
N ARG A 564 11.10 3.19 -32.40
CA ARG A 564 11.36 1.86 -32.99
C ARG A 564 10.43 0.79 -32.43
N ASP A 565 10.22 0.80 -31.12
CA ASP A 565 9.49 -0.24 -30.40
C ASP A 565 7.98 0.10 -30.31
N GLY A 566 7.57 1.29 -30.76
CA GLY A 566 6.17 1.75 -30.80
C GLY A 566 5.60 2.14 -29.43
N VAL A 567 6.44 2.63 -28.53
CA VAL A 567 6.05 3.04 -27.17
C VAL A 567 5.66 4.51 -27.15
N ASP A 568 4.47 4.82 -26.65
CA ASP A 568 4.01 6.21 -26.51
C ASP A 568 4.67 6.89 -25.31
N ILE A 569 5.40 7.98 -25.59
CA ILE A 569 5.94 8.90 -24.58
C ILE A 569 5.13 10.19 -24.58
N LYS A 570 4.58 10.56 -23.43
CA LYS A 570 3.86 11.82 -23.23
C LYS A 570 4.51 12.64 -22.13
N THR A 571 4.86 13.89 -22.43
CA THR A 571 5.49 14.80 -21.47
C THR A 571 4.56 15.95 -21.10
N TYR A 572 4.40 16.22 -19.81
CA TYR A 572 3.53 17.26 -19.28
C TYR A 572 4.29 18.18 -18.32
N ARG A 573 3.74 19.38 -18.14
CA ARG A 573 4.19 20.36 -17.13
C ARG A 573 3.11 20.70 -16.10
N ILE A 574 1.87 20.32 -16.40
CA ILE A 574 0.70 20.58 -15.57
C ILE A 574 0.02 19.24 -15.34
N ILE A 575 -0.27 18.92 -14.08
CA ILE A 575 -0.79 17.60 -13.70
C ILE A 575 -2.18 17.33 -14.28
N TYR A 576 -2.99 18.36 -14.47
CA TYR A 576 -4.32 18.26 -15.09
C TYR A 576 -4.26 17.76 -16.53
N ASP A 577 -3.35 18.29 -17.34
CA ASP A 577 -3.18 17.87 -18.73
C ASP A 577 -2.85 16.37 -18.80
N ALA A 578 -2.02 15.88 -17.87
CA ALA A 578 -1.69 14.46 -17.77
C ALA A 578 -2.91 13.61 -17.39
N ILE A 579 -3.69 14.06 -16.40
CA ILE A 579 -4.92 13.38 -15.95
C ILE A 579 -5.95 13.32 -17.08
N ASP A 580 -6.17 14.44 -17.79
CA ASP A 580 -7.19 14.53 -18.83
C ASP A 580 -6.82 13.73 -20.08
N ASP A 581 -5.55 13.71 -20.49
CA ASP A 581 -5.09 12.85 -21.58
C ASP A 581 -5.22 11.35 -21.22
N VAL A 582 -4.95 10.97 -19.96
CA VAL A 582 -5.16 9.58 -19.50
C VAL A 582 -6.65 9.24 -19.49
N LYS A 583 -7.53 10.14 -19.03
CA LYS A 583 -8.99 9.94 -19.12
C LYS A 583 -9.43 9.77 -20.57
N ALA A 584 -8.89 10.57 -21.50
CA ALA A 584 -9.20 10.46 -22.92
C ALA A 584 -8.74 9.11 -23.49
N ALA A 585 -7.57 8.62 -23.09
CA ALA A 585 -7.08 7.29 -23.45
C ALA A 585 -8.01 6.18 -22.92
N MET A 586 -8.46 6.29 -21.67
CA MET A 586 -9.41 5.35 -21.07
C MET A 586 -10.74 5.33 -21.84
N ILE A 587 -11.30 6.49 -22.19
CA ILE A 587 -12.54 6.57 -22.99
C ILE A 587 -12.35 5.90 -24.36
N GLY A 588 -11.16 6.02 -24.96
CA GLY A 588 -10.82 5.33 -26.22
C GLY A 588 -10.76 3.80 -26.09
N MET A 589 -10.52 3.27 -24.90
CA MET A 589 -10.48 1.83 -24.62
C MET A 589 -11.85 1.23 -24.28
N LEU A 590 -12.85 2.07 -23.95
CA LEU A 590 -14.19 1.60 -23.63
C LEU A 590 -14.92 1.08 -24.87
N ASP A 591 -15.62 -0.04 -24.69
CA ASP A 591 -16.47 -0.58 -25.75
C ASP A 591 -17.71 0.33 -25.94
N PRO A 592 -18.16 0.56 -27.19
CA PRO A 592 -19.32 1.40 -27.44
C PRO A 592 -20.59 0.78 -26.85
N ILE A 593 -21.47 1.64 -26.31
CA ILE A 593 -22.80 1.19 -25.87
C ILE A 593 -23.68 1.10 -27.10
N TYR A 594 -24.29 -0.06 -27.31
CA TYR A 594 -25.30 -0.22 -28.35
C TYR A 594 -26.64 0.29 -27.86
N ARG A 595 -27.24 1.23 -28.58
CA ARG A 595 -28.60 1.70 -28.34
C ARG A 595 -29.50 1.23 -29.46
N GLU A 596 -30.65 0.69 -29.10
CA GLU A 596 -31.69 0.36 -30.05
C GLU A 596 -32.28 1.65 -30.65
N VAL A 597 -32.22 1.77 -31.98
CA VAL A 597 -32.86 2.84 -32.74
C VAL A 597 -33.88 2.21 -33.68
N ILE A 598 -35.14 2.60 -33.49
CA ILE A 598 -36.25 2.15 -34.33
C ILE A 598 -36.14 2.85 -35.69
N LEU A 599 -36.03 2.06 -36.76
CA LEU A 599 -35.94 2.55 -38.15
C LEU A 599 -37.32 2.81 -38.75
N GLY A 600 -38.31 1.99 -38.41
CA GLY A 600 -39.65 2.09 -38.93
C GLY A 600 -40.55 0.94 -38.52
N SER A 601 -41.85 1.11 -38.74
CA SER A 601 -42.87 0.11 -38.43
C SER A 601 -43.80 -0.11 -39.62
N ALA A 602 -44.29 -1.34 -39.76
CA ALA A 602 -45.21 -1.74 -40.81
C ALA A 602 -46.27 -2.69 -40.28
N GLU A 603 -47.49 -2.55 -40.77
CA GLU A 603 -48.62 -3.39 -40.41
C GLU A 603 -48.82 -4.47 -41.47
N ILE A 604 -49.02 -5.70 -41.04
CA ILE A 604 -49.27 -6.84 -41.93
C ILE A 604 -50.75 -6.88 -42.28
N ARG A 605 -51.05 -6.80 -43.57
CA ARG A 605 -52.43 -6.81 -44.09
C ARG A 605 -52.85 -8.14 -44.65
N GLU A 606 -51.92 -8.84 -45.31
CA GLU A 606 -52.19 -10.13 -45.95
C GLU A 606 -51.00 -11.06 -45.78
N THR A 607 -51.24 -12.36 -45.75
CA THR A 607 -50.18 -13.38 -45.68
C THR A 607 -50.29 -14.40 -46.81
N TYR A 608 -49.15 -14.68 -47.45
CA TYR A 608 -49.03 -15.59 -48.58
C TYR A 608 -48.13 -16.76 -48.19
N LYS A 609 -48.60 -18.00 -48.33
CA LYS A 609 -47.78 -19.19 -48.06
C LYS A 609 -47.24 -19.76 -49.37
N ILE A 610 -45.91 -19.82 -49.50
CA ILE A 610 -45.22 -20.39 -50.67
C ILE A 610 -44.34 -21.56 -50.23
N SER A 611 -44.54 -22.73 -50.83
CA SER A 611 -43.92 -24.00 -50.40
C SER A 611 -42.39 -24.00 -50.32
N ASN A 612 -41.69 -23.14 -51.09
CA ASN A 612 -40.22 -23.08 -51.13
C ASN A 612 -39.60 -21.87 -50.41
N VAL A 613 -40.41 -20.89 -49.96
CA VAL A 613 -39.91 -19.60 -49.42
C VAL A 613 -40.43 -19.32 -48.01
N GLY A 614 -41.53 -19.96 -47.59
CA GLY A 614 -42.16 -19.74 -46.29
C GLY A 614 -43.37 -18.80 -46.37
N THR A 615 -43.72 -18.17 -45.25
CA THR A 615 -44.81 -17.18 -45.18
C THR A 615 -44.28 -15.80 -45.59
N ILE A 616 -44.80 -15.25 -46.68
CA ILE A 616 -44.54 -13.88 -47.12
C ILE A 616 -45.66 -12.99 -46.59
N ALA A 617 -45.30 -11.95 -45.85
CA ALA A 617 -46.25 -10.98 -45.33
C ALA A 617 -46.34 -9.78 -46.27
N GLY A 618 -47.53 -9.52 -46.81
CA GLY A 618 -47.86 -8.25 -47.46
C GLY A 618 -48.13 -7.21 -46.40
N CYS A 619 -47.31 -6.17 -46.36
CA CYS A 619 -47.33 -5.17 -45.31
C CYS A 619 -47.36 -3.74 -45.87
N TYR A 620 -47.88 -2.84 -45.05
CA TYR A 620 -47.94 -1.41 -45.32
C TYR A 620 -47.05 -0.67 -44.32
N VAL A 621 -46.06 0.06 -44.81
CA VAL A 621 -45.13 0.79 -43.93
C VAL A 621 -45.85 2.01 -43.35
N LEU A 622 -46.06 2.00 -42.03
CA LEU A 622 -46.76 3.06 -41.30
C LEU A 622 -45.86 4.28 -41.15
N ASN A 623 -44.68 4.11 -40.54
CA ASN A 623 -43.76 5.18 -40.21
C ASN A 623 -42.31 4.74 -40.41
N GLY A 624 -41.44 5.69 -40.74
CA GLY A 624 -40.02 5.43 -40.94
C GLY A 624 -39.74 4.64 -42.23
N LYS A 625 -38.79 3.70 -42.16
CA LYS A 625 -38.42 2.83 -43.27
C LYS A 625 -38.11 1.41 -42.81
N LEU A 626 -38.44 0.42 -43.64
CA LEU A 626 -37.99 -0.96 -43.47
C LEU A 626 -36.72 -1.17 -44.28
N GLN A 627 -35.69 -1.75 -43.67
CA GLN A 627 -34.42 -2.05 -44.34
C GLN A 627 -34.17 -3.55 -44.35
N ARG A 628 -33.72 -4.09 -45.48
CA ARG A 628 -33.35 -5.50 -45.61
C ARG A 628 -32.17 -5.82 -44.68
N ASN A 629 -32.20 -6.97 -44.02
CA ASN A 629 -31.24 -7.42 -43.00
C ASN A 629 -31.23 -6.59 -41.69
N ALA A 630 -32.19 -5.69 -41.47
CA ALA A 630 -32.35 -5.07 -40.17
C ALA A 630 -32.92 -6.08 -39.15
N GLU A 631 -32.65 -5.83 -37.86
CA GLU A 631 -33.31 -6.54 -36.77
C GLU A 631 -34.78 -6.11 -36.71
N THR A 632 -35.64 -7.07 -36.41
CA THR A 632 -37.09 -6.90 -36.45
C THR A 632 -37.74 -7.59 -35.27
N ARG A 633 -38.76 -6.93 -34.73
CA ARG A 633 -39.67 -7.54 -33.77
C ARG A 633 -41.08 -7.58 -34.33
N VAL A 634 -41.72 -8.74 -34.18
CA VAL A 634 -43.14 -8.93 -34.53
C VAL A 634 -43.95 -8.71 -33.27
N ILE A 635 -44.87 -7.75 -33.31
CA ILE A 635 -45.71 -7.32 -32.20
C ILE A 635 -47.17 -7.68 -32.52
N ARG A 636 -47.82 -8.40 -31.61
CA ARG A 636 -49.23 -8.77 -31.69
C ARG A 636 -49.95 -8.31 -30.44
N ASP A 637 -51.01 -7.53 -30.59
CA ASP A 637 -51.79 -6.97 -29.46
C ASP A 637 -50.91 -6.24 -28.42
N GLY A 638 -49.81 -5.62 -28.87
CA GLY A 638 -48.85 -4.91 -28.02
C GLY A 638 -47.78 -5.79 -27.35
N ILE A 639 -47.75 -7.10 -27.62
CA ILE A 639 -46.77 -8.05 -27.06
C ILE A 639 -45.77 -8.46 -28.15
N VAL A 640 -44.47 -8.44 -27.82
CA VAL A 640 -43.41 -8.95 -28.71
C VAL A 640 -43.52 -10.48 -28.80
N VAL A 641 -43.84 -10.98 -29.99
CA VAL A 641 -44.02 -12.41 -30.28
C VAL A 641 -42.72 -13.07 -30.70
N CYS A 642 -41.89 -12.34 -31.47
CA CYS A 642 -40.63 -12.85 -31.99
C CYS A 642 -39.68 -11.71 -32.34
N GLU A 643 -38.40 -11.88 -32.01
CA GLU A 643 -37.31 -11.03 -32.47
C GLU A 643 -36.44 -11.84 -33.44
N SER A 644 -36.22 -11.30 -34.64
CA SER A 644 -35.44 -11.95 -35.69
C SER A 644 -34.94 -10.92 -36.71
N THR A 645 -34.31 -11.35 -37.79
CA THR A 645 -33.87 -10.45 -38.88
C THR A 645 -34.79 -10.53 -40.09
N LEU A 646 -34.88 -9.44 -40.83
CA LEU A 646 -35.68 -9.36 -42.05
C LEU A 646 -34.90 -9.98 -43.23
N SER A 647 -35.30 -11.19 -43.66
CA SER A 647 -34.54 -12.01 -44.62
C SER A 647 -34.72 -11.57 -46.07
N SER A 648 -35.94 -11.18 -46.45
CA SER A 648 -36.23 -10.68 -47.79
C SER A 648 -37.21 -9.52 -47.74
N LEU A 649 -36.94 -8.51 -48.56
CA LEU A 649 -37.78 -7.34 -48.73
C LEU A 649 -37.98 -7.13 -50.23
N LYS A 650 -39.22 -7.20 -50.68
CA LYS A 650 -39.57 -7.07 -52.10
C LYS A 650 -40.70 -6.07 -52.26
N ARG A 651 -40.62 -5.29 -53.33
CA ARG A 651 -41.72 -4.42 -53.76
C ARG A 651 -42.18 -4.90 -55.12
N PHE A 652 -43.42 -5.36 -55.20
CA PHE A 652 -43.94 -6.07 -56.37
C PHE A 652 -43.07 -7.30 -56.74
N LYS A 653 -42.27 -7.20 -57.81
CA LYS A 653 -41.39 -8.29 -58.29
C LYS A 653 -39.91 -8.02 -58.03
N ASP A 654 -39.56 -6.81 -57.57
CA ASP A 654 -38.18 -6.36 -57.44
C ASP A 654 -37.71 -6.46 -55.99
N ASP A 655 -36.47 -6.91 -55.79
CA ASP A 655 -35.80 -6.88 -54.49
C ASP A 655 -35.49 -5.44 -54.08
N ALA A 656 -36.02 -5.01 -52.94
CA ALA A 656 -35.83 -3.67 -52.40
C ALA A 656 -34.79 -3.70 -51.26
N LYS A 657 -33.88 -2.73 -51.26
CA LYS A 657 -32.93 -2.54 -50.15
C LYS A 657 -33.60 -1.88 -48.94
N GLU A 658 -34.46 -0.90 -49.20
CA GLU A 658 -35.26 -0.21 -48.21
C GLU A 658 -36.64 0.17 -48.78
N VAL A 659 -37.65 0.27 -47.92
CA VAL A 659 -39.00 0.70 -48.27
C VAL A 659 -39.45 1.77 -47.28
N ASN A 660 -39.82 2.94 -47.80
CA ASN A 660 -40.23 4.09 -47.00
C ASN A 660 -41.71 4.04 -46.61
N ALA A 661 -42.08 4.80 -45.60
CA ALA A 661 -43.46 5.00 -45.16
C ALA A 661 -44.40 5.36 -46.32
N GLY A 662 -45.62 4.83 -46.26
CA GLY A 662 -46.67 5.06 -47.25
C GLY A 662 -46.67 4.09 -48.44
N TYR A 663 -45.67 3.21 -48.55
CA TYR A 663 -45.58 2.19 -49.58
C TYR A 663 -45.91 0.78 -49.05
N GLU A 664 -46.42 -0.06 -49.96
CA GLU A 664 -46.62 -1.48 -49.73
C GLU A 664 -45.38 -2.29 -50.10
N CYS A 665 -45.05 -3.30 -49.30
CA CYS A 665 -44.00 -4.25 -49.60
C CYS A 665 -44.33 -5.65 -49.10
N GLY A 666 -43.71 -6.64 -49.73
CA GLY A 666 -43.67 -8.02 -49.25
C GLY A 666 -42.39 -8.23 -48.45
N LEU A 667 -42.52 -8.83 -47.26
CA LEU A 667 -41.37 -9.19 -46.44
C LEU A 667 -41.43 -10.64 -45.99
N THR A 668 -40.27 -11.16 -45.59
CA THR A 668 -40.13 -12.45 -44.92
C THR A 668 -39.25 -12.27 -43.71
N VAL A 669 -39.68 -12.82 -42.56
CA VAL A 669 -38.91 -12.81 -41.31
C VAL A 669 -38.11 -14.09 -41.23
N ASP A 670 -36.81 -14.00 -40.91
CA ASP A 670 -35.97 -15.18 -40.77
C ASP A 670 -36.47 -16.08 -39.63
N LYS A 671 -36.46 -17.41 -39.86
CA LYS A 671 -36.85 -18.44 -38.88
C LYS A 671 -38.24 -18.31 -38.24
N PHE A 672 -39.13 -17.44 -38.74
CA PHE A 672 -40.46 -17.23 -38.19
C PHE A 672 -41.55 -17.24 -39.28
N ASN A 673 -42.43 -18.24 -39.23
CA ASN A 673 -43.49 -18.44 -40.23
C ASN A 673 -44.91 -18.13 -39.73
N ASN A 674 -45.10 -17.91 -38.42
CA ASN A 674 -46.42 -17.72 -37.79
C ASN A 674 -46.84 -16.25 -37.74
N ILE A 675 -46.78 -15.61 -38.90
CA ILE A 675 -47.19 -14.23 -39.11
C ILE A 675 -48.70 -14.19 -39.34
N LYS A 676 -49.42 -13.26 -38.69
CA LYS A 676 -50.86 -13.06 -38.85
C LYS A 676 -51.18 -11.66 -39.36
N GLU A 677 -52.36 -11.53 -39.96
CA GLU A 677 -52.93 -10.23 -40.34
C GLU A 677 -53.22 -9.41 -39.08
N GLY A 678 -52.88 -8.13 -39.10
CA GLY A 678 -52.95 -7.22 -37.96
C GLY A 678 -51.70 -7.21 -37.06
N ASP A 679 -50.71 -8.07 -37.30
CA ASP A 679 -49.42 -7.99 -36.61
C ASP A 679 -48.64 -6.74 -37.07
N ILE A 680 -47.94 -6.09 -36.13
CA ILE A 680 -47.05 -4.94 -36.41
C ILE A 680 -45.61 -5.45 -36.42
N ILE A 681 -44.88 -5.16 -37.49
CA ILE A 681 -43.45 -5.39 -37.58
C ILE A 681 -42.74 -4.08 -37.31
N GLU A 682 -41.81 -4.11 -36.37
CA GLU A 682 -40.95 -2.98 -36.07
C GLU A 682 -39.50 -3.33 -36.39
N CYS A 683 -38.90 -2.58 -37.31
CA CYS A 683 -37.49 -2.67 -37.64
C CYS A 683 -36.68 -1.78 -36.70
N PHE A 684 -35.63 -2.33 -36.12
CA PHE A 684 -34.66 -1.59 -35.34
C PHE A 684 -33.23 -1.95 -35.75
N MET A 685 -32.30 -1.10 -35.37
CA MET A 685 -30.88 -1.33 -35.52
C MET A 685 -30.17 -0.94 -34.23
N MET A 686 -29.16 -1.71 -33.88
CA MET A 686 -28.26 -1.39 -32.77
C MET A 686 -27.23 -0.36 -33.25
N GLU A 687 -27.41 0.90 -32.86
CA GLU A 687 -26.45 1.96 -33.14
C GLU A 687 -25.36 1.97 -32.06
N ALA A 688 -24.10 1.88 -32.48
CA ALA A 688 -22.95 1.96 -31.58
C ALA A 688 -22.69 3.40 -31.17
N ILE A 689 -23.00 3.75 -29.92
CA ILE A 689 -22.74 5.07 -29.34
C ILE A 689 -21.44 5.01 -28.54
N LYS A 690 -20.45 5.83 -28.92
CA LYS A 690 -19.24 6.01 -28.13
C LYS A 690 -19.59 6.66 -26.78
N ARG A 691 -19.12 6.07 -25.68
CA ARG A 691 -19.24 6.70 -24.35
C ARG A 691 -18.47 8.01 -24.35
N LYS A 692 -19.07 9.05 -23.76
CA LYS A 692 -18.46 10.39 -23.63
C LYS A 692 -17.93 10.66 -22.23
N GLU A 693 -18.29 9.81 -21.27
CA GLU A 693 -17.95 9.95 -19.86
C GLU A 693 -17.47 8.59 -19.32
N LEU A 694 -16.60 8.66 -18.31
CA LEU A 694 -16.00 7.52 -17.61
C LEU A 694 -16.96 6.89 -16.61
#